data_AF-A0A813QNQ0-F1
#
_entry.id   AF-A0A813QNQ0-F1
#
_cell.length_a   1.000
_cell.length_b   1.000
_cell.length_c   1.000
_cell.angle_alpha   90.00
_cell.angle_beta   90.00
_cell.angle_gamma   90.00
#
_symmetry.space_group_name_H-M   'P 1'
#
loop_
_entity.id
_entity.type
_entity.pdbx_description
1 polymer ?
#
loop_
_entity_poly.entity_id
_entity_poly.type
_entity_poly.pdbx_seq_one_letter_code
_entity_poly.pdbx_strand_id
1 'polypeptide(L)'
;MNMSCLRSILENLFIYLESLVQRTPNKTCNSISTSLSSIYLIIEWEAFYLLLDHVLFIVRKELFSSSTITIKFQEKCHSLLITSTIKEQFLRTLKFLLQFTPNLSEHIHGHVLNLLSCMFFITQHDQTLAIQIIQRLLTTFQSYQQQSIAGIDKNQCEVMQIQSSNAFLYLCKNFTVKIIDYYTELFPFLCQLYKNEFQFKKTFLSRTIDESSNPTLKLLDAMQILFFYKLIHQTTIDNNQLQDFYELIKPIYDILNISLTADTLTIFIEYLDLCSNRLEPINIIHYRRRNLMLALHCLCLLLRYVKQQQFDTNIRSKISMCFRPILFDYILKVTQFCNQLYDQQINPFYDILKTNLTYSDTERQLYLGTYESNNVAKAMIPSTVTPSSPPVSYVRLQSTSNILIDDERLRDYLHRLFDICYQINGMYFAYDTDLYYLKLNDNNYLLTTYLQKILFENFNTLPSFRLRIVLRHFCRLFVENYSSSIGTDEEIIDELFLKFLNAFLPYIQQRLTTMWNNLLTTTMNYQQGQYSDEVIEECVCVLITRDFIDIIRYFIFKTIPGQINSTSININKKKNKINIGRNNSESMCEEINGDLDQIDEWDEQNTNSNISNKLLNNSHEKLDYSDLFMGMIKMSRQNSSLALQLFSNIIQILFECLTFPDAYCINRFLPIILPITKFYTDIIEKHVNISSLIDIKFLFQCLLKALERHNENESVNTNLISLIGHIYELWYNQYGQQLDYVLHQTIPQINMELLNTYKTRLLTNNDNNNNNNNNRKSQQQQQQQITERERRDTFKNLLNPILLSPMSSRTRDGLNSINPFNI
;
A
#
# COMPACT_ATOMS: atom_id res chain seq x y z
N MET A 1 19.29 -2.38 30.52
CA MET A 1 19.63 -3.82 30.52
C MET A 1 20.92 -4.05 31.31
N ASN A 2 21.09 -5.18 32.02
CA ASN A 2 22.36 -5.49 32.68
C ASN A 2 23.37 -6.02 31.65
N MET A 3 24.35 -5.20 31.25
CA MET A 3 25.30 -5.52 30.18
C MET A 3 26.13 -6.78 30.47
N SER A 4 26.37 -7.14 31.74
CA SER A 4 27.06 -8.37 32.11
C SER A 4 26.26 -9.64 31.80
N CYS A 5 24.93 -9.58 31.98
CA CYS A 5 24.02 -10.68 31.63
C CYS A 5 24.01 -10.91 30.12
N LEU A 6 23.91 -9.83 29.34
CA LEU A 6 23.90 -9.91 27.88
C LEU A 6 25.24 -10.42 27.33
N ARG A 7 26.36 -10.03 27.96
CA ARG A 7 27.68 -10.61 27.71
C ARG A 7 27.72 -12.13 27.97
N SER A 8 27.23 -12.59 29.11
CA SER A 8 27.22 -14.02 29.44
C SER A 8 26.34 -14.83 28.48
N ILE A 9 25.21 -14.26 28.05
CA ILE A 9 24.35 -14.85 27.03
C ILE A 9 25.12 -15.02 25.71
N LEU A 10 25.81 -13.98 25.24
CA LEU A 10 26.61 -14.05 24.01
C LEU A 10 27.75 -15.09 24.08
N GLU A 11 28.49 -15.12 25.20
CA GLU A 11 29.57 -16.09 25.41
C GLU A 11 29.04 -17.54 25.31
N ASN A 12 27.90 -17.83 25.94
CA ASN A 12 27.26 -19.15 25.88
C ASN A 12 26.72 -19.48 24.48
N LEU A 13 26.13 -18.50 23.78
CA LEU A 13 25.63 -18.68 22.41
C LEU A 13 26.77 -18.99 21.45
N PHE A 14 27.95 -18.35 21.57
CA PHE A 14 29.09 -18.66 20.70
C PHE A 14 29.68 -20.05 20.96
N ILE A 15 29.76 -20.48 22.22
CA ILE A 15 30.17 -21.86 22.55
C ILE A 15 29.20 -22.86 21.93
N TYR A 16 27.89 -22.59 22.04
CA TYR A 16 26.88 -23.46 21.45
C TYR A 16 26.93 -23.46 19.93
N LEU A 17 27.18 -22.32 19.27
CA LEU A 17 27.38 -22.24 17.82
C LEU A 17 28.57 -23.09 17.36
N GLU A 18 29.71 -23.02 18.06
CA GLU A 18 30.87 -23.87 17.73
C GLU A 18 30.51 -25.37 17.84
N SER A 19 29.76 -25.75 18.89
CA SER A 19 29.24 -27.13 19.06
C SER A 19 28.25 -27.53 17.95
N LEU A 20 27.35 -26.64 17.57
CA LEU A 20 26.35 -26.86 16.53
C LEU A 20 27.01 -27.08 15.15
N VAL A 21 28.02 -26.28 14.83
CA VAL A 21 28.82 -26.46 13.61
C VAL A 21 29.59 -27.78 13.63
N GLN A 22 30.23 -28.15 14.74
CA GLN A 22 30.95 -29.42 14.87
C GLN A 22 30.04 -30.65 14.71
N ARG A 23 28.79 -30.55 15.15
CA ARG A 23 27.75 -31.58 14.97
C ARG A 23 27.19 -31.62 13.55
N THR A 24 27.43 -30.59 12.74
CA THR A 24 26.94 -30.53 11.36
C THR A 24 27.86 -31.37 10.46
N PRO A 25 27.34 -32.39 9.76
CA PRO A 25 28.21 -33.30 9.01
C PRO A 25 28.86 -32.61 7.81
N ASN A 26 30.14 -32.91 7.52
CA ASN A 26 30.90 -32.31 6.41
C ASN A 26 30.95 -33.16 5.13
N LYS A 27 30.41 -34.40 5.12
CA LYS A 27 30.51 -35.35 3.99
C LYS A 27 29.15 -35.72 3.39
N THR A 28 29.14 -35.85 2.07
CA THR A 28 28.07 -36.39 1.23
C THR A 28 27.65 -37.80 1.69
N CYS A 29 26.55 -37.91 2.44
CA CYS A 29 25.78 -39.14 2.42
C CYS A 29 24.92 -39.11 1.16
N ASN A 30 25.32 -39.87 0.14
CA ASN A 30 24.56 -40.13 -1.09
C ASN A 30 23.26 -40.93 -0.86
N SER A 31 22.63 -40.79 0.30
CA SER A 31 21.33 -41.39 0.59
C SER A 31 20.31 -40.29 0.70
N ILE A 32 19.46 -40.21 -0.32
CA ILE A 32 18.12 -39.62 -0.29
C ILE A 32 17.38 -40.28 0.87
N SER A 33 17.53 -39.72 2.05
CA SER A 33 16.66 -39.98 3.18
C SER A 33 16.76 -38.75 4.07
N THR A 34 15.71 -37.95 4.03
CA THR A 34 15.24 -37.09 5.13
C THR A 34 15.17 -37.91 6.42
N SER A 35 16.32 -38.22 7.04
CA SER A 35 16.34 -38.84 8.34
C SER A 35 15.78 -37.82 9.33
N LEU A 36 14.94 -38.25 10.28
CA LEU A 36 14.39 -37.38 11.33
C LEU A 36 15.49 -36.50 11.97
N SER A 37 16.68 -37.07 12.14
CA SER A 37 17.87 -36.37 12.65
C SER A 37 18.34 -35.18 11.81
N SER A 38 18.22 -35.23 10.48
CA SER A 38 18.57 -34.12 9.59
C SER A 38 17.57 -32.97 9.68
N ILE A 39 16.28 -33.27 9.83
CA ILE A 39 15.21 -32.28 10.01
C ILE A 39 15.36 -31.60 11.38
N TYR A 40 15.59 -32.37 12.45
CA TYR A 40 15.84 -31.80 13.78
C TYR A 40 17.07 -30.88 13.79
N LEU A 41 18.14 -31.25 13.08
CA LEU A 41 19.33 -30.40 12.98
C LEU A 41 19.03 -29.08 12.23
N ILE A 42 18.21 -29.11 11.18
CA ILE A 42 17.77 -27.89 10.47
C ILE A 42 16.93 -27.00 11.40
N ILE A 43 15.97 -27.58 12.14
CA ILE A 43 15.14 -26.84 13.11
C ILE A 43 16.02 -26.27 14.23
N GLU A 44 17.01 -27.01 14.72
CA GLU A 44 17.96 -26.55 15.73
C GLU A 44 18.79 -25.36 15.22
N TRP A 45 19.23 -25.41 13.96
CA TRP A 45 19.90 -24.30 13.29
C TRP A 45 19.01 -23.07 13.11
N GLU A 46 17.76 -23.26 12.69
CA GLU A 46 16.80 -22.17 12.51
C GLU A 46 16.47 -21.50 13.85
N ALA A 47 16.12 -22.28 14.87
CA ALA A 47 15.84 -21.77 16.21
C ALA A 47 17.06 -21.03 16.81
N PHE A 48 18.27 -21.57 16.62
CA PHE A 48 19.49 -20.91 17.08
C PHE A 48 19.78 -19.62 16.31
N TYR A 49 19.59 -19.62 14.99
CA TYR A 49 19.74 -18.43 14.15
C TYR A 49 18.79 -17.32 14.61
N LEU A 50 17.49 -17.61 14.77
CA LEU A 50 16.49 -16.63 15.21
C LEU A 50 16.84 -16.06 16.58
N LEU A 51 17.27 -16.91 17.52
CA LEU A 51 17.70 -16.48 18.85
C LEU A 51 18.93 -15.57 18.79
N LEU A 52 19.96 -15.96 18.03
CA LEU A 52 21.20 -15.20 17.93
C LEU A 52 20.97 -13.88 17.18
N ASP A 53 20.18 -13.87 16.11
CA ASP A 53 19.82 -12.65 15.38
C ASP A 53 19.11 -11.65 16.31
N HIS A 54 18.11 -12.10 17.06
CA HIS A 54 17.40 -11.24 18.00
C HIS A 54 18.32 -10.70 19.12
N VAL A 55 19.22 -11.53 19.66
CA VAL A 55 20.21 -11.08 20.66
C VAL A 55 21.18 -10.06 20.05
N LEU A 56 21.69 -10.31 18.84
CA LEU A 56 22.57 -9.38 18.12
C LEU A 56 21.85 -8.09 17.76
N PHE A 57 20.56 -8.14 17.42
CA PHE A 57 19.74 -6.95 17.20
C PHE A 57 19.66 -6.08 18.47
N ILE A 58 19.39 -6.67 19.64
CA ILE A 58 19.40 -5.96 20.92
C ILE A 58 20.78 -5.35 21.19
N VAL A 59 21.86 -6.13 21.00
CA VAL A 59 23.24 -5.66 21.14
C VAL A 59 23.48 -4.43 20.27
N ARG A 60 23.07 -4.49 19.00
CA ARG A 60 23.26 -3.39 18.06
C ARG A 60 22.43 -2.16 18.44
N LYS A 61 21.18 -2.34 18.86
CA LYS A 61 20.31 -1.24 19.32
C LYS A 61 20.92 -0.53 20.54
N GLU A 62 21.44 -1.29 21.50
CA GLU A 62 22.11 -0.72 22.68
C GLU A 62 23.46 -0.04 22.33
N LEU A 63 24.23 -0.59 21.39
CA LEU A 63 25.52 -0.01 20.96
C LEU A 63 25.39 1.20 20.02
N PHE A 64 24.35 1.25 19.19
CA PHE A 64 24.24 2.20 18.07
C PHE A 64 22.94 3.04 18.05
N SER A 65 22.13 3.01 19.11
CA SER A 65 20.88 3.80 19.21
C SER A 65 21.11 5.31 19.02
N SER A 66 20.38 5.92 18.09
CA SER A 66 20.45 7.35 17.76
C SER A 66 19.56 8.25 18.63
N SER A 67 18.79 7.70 19.57
CA SER A 67 17.88 8.48 20.41
C SER A 67 18.58 8.98 21.66
N THR A 68 18.99 10.25 21.67
CA THR A 68 19.27 11.09 22.87
C THR A 68 20.30 10.62 23.90
N ILE A 69 20.97 9.50 23.69
CA ILE A 69 22.01 8.99 24.61
C ILE A 69 23.33 9.73 24.34
N THR A 70 23.94 10.28 25.39
CA THR A 70 25.24 10.96 25.30
C THR A 70 26.32 10.01 24.80
N ILE A 71 27.19 10.47 23.89
CA ILE A 71 28.33 9.71 23.32
C ILE A 71 29.13 8.96 24.40
N LYS A 72 29.28 9.57 25.59
CA LYS A 72 29.95 8.98 26.75
C LYS A 72 29.27 7.72 27.30
N PHE A 73 27.94 7.62 27.24
CA PHE A 73 27.21 6.42 27.67
C PHE A 73 27.34 5.31 26.62
N GLN A 74 27.33 5.63 25.33
CA GLN A 74 27.62 4.66 24.26
C GLN A 74 29.04 4.11 24.37
N GLU A 75 30.05 4.97 24.60
CA GLU A 75 31.44 4.53 24.85
C GLU A 75 31.54 3.64 26.10
N LYS A 76 30.79 3.96 27.16
CA LYS A 76 30.72 3.15 28.38
C LYS A 76 30.05 1.79 28.12
N CYS A 77 28.92 1.74 27.42
CA CYS A 77 28.27 0.49 27.03
C CYS A 77 29.16 -0.36 26.10
N HIS A 78 29.82 0.27 25.13
CA HIS A 78 30.79 -0.39 24.26
C HIS A 78 31.97 -0.97 25.07
N SER A 79 32.50 -0.24 26.05
CA SER A 79 33.59 -0.73 26.91
C SER A 79 33.18 -1.87 27.86
N LEU A 80 31.90 -1.89 28.28
CA LEU A 80 31.36 -2.91 29.18
C LEU A 80 30.99 -4.21 28.43
N LEU A 81 30.60 -4.10 27.17
CA LEU A 81 30.09 -5.21 26.37
C LEU A 81 31.15 -5.79 25.41
N ILE A 82 31.88 -4.94 24.68
CA ILE A 82 32.95 -5.35 23.77
C ILE A 82 34.29 -5.28 24.53
N THR A 83 34.48 -6.24 25.44
CA THR A 83 35.80 -6.47 26.06
C THR A 83 36.74 -7.16 25.09
N SER A 84 38.06 -7.15 25.36
CA SER A 84 39.06 -7.81 24.49
C SER A 84 38.73 -9.29 24.24
N THR A 85 38.27 -10.01 25.26
CA THR A 85 37.93 -11.44 25.16
C THR A 85 36.70 -11.70 24.30
N ILE A 86 35.62 -10.93 24.46
CA ILE A 86 34.42 -11.05 23.62
C ILE A 86 34.72 -10.67 22.19
N LYS A 87 35.48 -9.59 21.98
CA LYS A 87 35.93 -9.17 20.64
C LYS A 87 36.69 -10.30 19.94
N GLU A 88 37.64 -10.94 20.63
CA GLU A 88 38.38 -12.08 20.08
C GLU A 88 37.47 -13.27 19.77
N GLN A 89 36.48 -13.57 20.62
CA GLN A 89 35.47 -14.60 20.35
C GLN A 89 34.64 -14.27 19.10
N PHE A 90 34.11 -13.05 18.97
CA PHE A 90 33.40 -12.62 17.76
C PHE A 90 34.26 -12.80 16.50
N LEU A 91 35.52 -12.36 16.54
CA LEU A 91 36.44 -12.47 15.41
C LEU A 91 36.76 -13.94 15.07
N ARG A 92 36.95 -14.77 16.09
CA ARG A 92 37.18 -16.22 15.92
C ARG A 92 35.96 -16.90 15.32
N THR A 93 34.78 -16.67 15.88
CA THR A 93 33.51 -17.22 15.37
C THR A 93 33.25 -16.77 13.95
N LEU A 94 33.49 -15.50 13.62
CA LEU A 94 33.31 -14.99 12.25
C LEU A 94 34.27 -15.66 11.26
N LYS A 95 35.57 -15.78 11.61
CA LYS A 95 36.56 -16.50 10.78
C LYS A 95 36.18 -17.96 10.59
N PHE A 96 35.64 -18.59 11.63
CA PHE A 96 35.17 -19.97 11.58
C PHE A 96 33.95 -20.12 10.67
N LEU A 97 32.95 -19.24 10.77
CA LEU A 97 31.79 -19.21 9.88
C LEU A 97 32.17 -18.94 8.41
N LEU A 98 33.15 -18.07 8.16
CA LEU A 98 33.65 -17.80 6.80
C LEU A 98 34.28 -19.03 6.14
N GLN A 99 34.91 -19.90 6.93
CA GLN A 99 35.50 -21.16 6.47
C GLN A 99 34.48 -22.31 6.42
N PHE A 100 33.33 -22.14 7.07
CA PHE A 100 32.30 -23.15 7.15
C PHE A 100 31.42 -23.12 5.90
N THR A 101 31.63 -24.10 5.02
CA THR A 101 30.80 -24.32 3.84
C THR A 101 30.02 -25.63 4.04
N PRO A 102 28.84 -25.59 4.68
CA PRO A 102 28.09 -26.81 4.92
C PRO A 102 27.70 -27.46 3.60
N ASN A 103 28.07 -28.72 3.42
CA ASN A 103 27.63 -29.55 2.28
C ASN A 103 26.22 -30.15 2.51
N LEU A 104 25.62 -29.89 3.67
CA LEU A 104 24.28 -30.34 4.05
C LEU A 104 23.33 -29.15 4.16
N SER A 105 22.24 -29.26 3.39
CA SER A 105 21.11 -28.35 3.25
C SER A 105 21.44 -26.87 3.00
N GLU A 106 21.00 -26.43 1.83
CA GLU A 106 20.73 -25.03 1.43
C GLU A 106 20.18 -24.15 2.57
N HIS A 107 19.30 -24.67 3.45
CA HIS A 107 18.79 -23.96 4.61
C HIS A 107 19.88 -23.60 5.65
N ILE A 108 20.72 -24.55 6.05
CA ILE A 108 21.80 -24.30 7.03
C ILE A 108 22.83 -23.33 6.43
N HIS A 109 23.15 -23.50 5.15
CA HIS A 109 24.03 -22.57 4.46
C HIS A 109 23.43 -21.15 4.44
N GLY A 110 22.14 -21.00 4.16
CA GLY A 110 21.43 -19.71 4.25
C GLY A 110 21.54 -19.05 5.62
N HIS A 111 21.31 -19.80 6.70
CA HIS A 111 21.46 -19.27 8.07
C HIS A 111 22.89 -18.81 8.37
N VAL A 112 23.91 -19.51 7.88
CA VAL A 112 25.32 -19.09 8.02
C VAL A 112 25.59 -17.76 7.31
N LEU A 113 25.08 -17.59 6.09
CA LEU A 113 25.21 -16.32 5.35
C LEU A 113 24.53 -15.16 6.10
N ASN A 114 23.33 -15.40 6.64
CA ASN A 114 22.60 -14.40 7.41
C ASN A 114 23.36 -14.02 8.70
N LEU A 115 23.93 -14.99 9.43
CA LEU A 115 24.75 -14.72 10.61
C LEU A 115 26.00 -13.90 10.30
N LEU A 116 26.68 -14.18 9.18
CA LEU A 116 27.82 -13.37 8.72
C LEU A 116 27.41 -11.91 8.51
N SER A 117 26.22 -11.68 7.94
CA SER A 117 25.67 -10.33 7.78
C SER A 117 25.31 -9.67 9.12
N CYS A 118 24.71 -10.39 10.05
CA CYS A 118 24.36 -9.86 11.38
C CYS A 118 25.60 -9.48 12.21
N MET A 119 26.69 -10.25 12.08
CA MET A 119 27.94 -10.02 12.79
C MET A 119 28.86 -8.98 12.12
N PHE A 120 28.49 -8.42 10.97
CA PHE A 120 29.33 -7.50 10.20
C PHE A 120 29.77 -6.24 10.97
N PHE A 121 29.06 -5.82 12.02
CA PHE A 121 29.47 -4.66 12.82
C PHE A 121 30.89 -4.80 13.40
N ILE A 122 31.34 -6.04 13.69
CA ILE A 122 32.66 -6.31 14.29
C ILE A 122 33.83 -6.01 13.34
N THR A 123 33.57 -5.94 12.02
CA THR A 123 34.59 -5.65 10.99
C THR A 123 35.26 -4.29 11.14
N GLN A 124 34.71 -3.38 11.97
CA GLN A 124 35.41 -2.14 12.35
C GLN A 124 36.79 -2.39 12.98
N HIS A 125 37.03 -3.60 13.51
CA HIS A 125 38.28 -3.97 14.15
C HIS A 125 39.23 -4.76 13.24
N ASP A 126 38.77 -5.22 12.07
CA ASP A 126 39.55 -5.94 11.06
C ASP A 126 38.87 -5.77 9.69
N GLN A 127 39.40 -4.83 8.89
CA GLN A 127 38.83 -4.49 7.58
C GLN A 127 38.92 -5.65 6.58
N THR A 128 39.87 -6.57 6.75
CA THR A 128 40.02 -7.72 5.83
C THR A 128 38.80 -8.65 5.88
N LEU A 129 38.14 -8.72 7.04
CA LEU A 129 36.92 -9.51 7.23
C LEU A 129 35.72 -8.91 6.50
N ALA A 130 35.65 -7.58 6.34
CA ALA A 130 34.58 -6.95 5.58
C ALA A 130 34.59 -7.43 4.12
N ILE A 131 35.78 -7.43 3.50
CA ILE A 131 35.97 -7.91 2.12
C ILE A 131 35.63 -9.40 2.02
N GLN A 132 36.10 -10.22 2.97
CA GLN A 132 35.82 -11.67 2.96
C GLN A 132 34.33 -12.00 3.09
N ILE A 133 33.59 -11.28 3.95
CA ILE A 133 32.13 -11.46 4.06
C ILE A 133 31.45 -11.06 2.75
N ILE A 134 31.76 -9.88 2.20
CA ILE A 134 31.14 -9.41 0.96
C ILE A 134 31.42 -10.38 -0.20
N GLN A 135 32.67 -10.82 -0.34
CA GLN A 135 33.06 -11.84 -1.31
C GLN A 135 32.31 -13.15 -1.08
N ARG A 136 32.19 -13.63 0.16
CA ARG A 136 31.49 -14.88 0.47
C ARG A 136 30.03 -14.84 0.04
N LEU A 137 29.32 -13.75 0.32
CA LEU A 137 27.93 -13.58 -0.10
C LEU A 137 27.83 -13.54 -1.63
N LEU A 138 28.55 -12.62 -2.28
CA LEU A 138 28.40 -12.41 -3.72
C LEU A 138 28.91 -13.58 -4.58
N THR A 139 29.97 -14.27 -4.17
CA THR A 139 30.45 -15.48 -4.87
C THR A 139 29.51 -16.66 -4.69
N THR A 140 28.85 -16.77 -3.52
CA THR A 140 27.80 -17.79 -3.32
C THR A 140 26.64 -17.54 -4.27
N PHE A 141 26.15 -16.29 -4.34
CA PHE A 141 25.14 -15.91 -5.33
C PHE A 141 25.57 -16.26 -6.76
N GLN A 142 26.76 -15.83 -7.20
CA GLN A 142 27.26 -16.06 -8.56
C GLN A 142 27.43 -17.55 -8.88
N SER A 143 27.92 -18.36 -7.94
CA SER A 143 28.10 -19.80 -8.12
C SER A 143 26.77 -20.50 -8.35
N TYR A 144 25.76 -20.22 -7.52
CA TYR A 144 24.43 -20.80 -7.67
C TYR A 144 23.67 -20.23 -8.88
N GLN A 145 23.98 -18.99 -9.30
CA GLN A 145 23.50 -18.44 -10.56
C GLN A 145 24.05 -19.28 -11.73
N GLN A 146 25.35 -19.58 -11.74
CA GLN A 146 25.99 -20.40 -12.77
C GLN A 146 25.48 -21.85 -12.79
N GLN A 147 25.24 -22.44 -11.62
CA GLN A 147 24.66 -23.79 -11.51
C GLN A 147 23.21 -23.85 -12.01
N SER A 148 22.42 -22.81 -11.72
CA SER A 148 21.05 -22.66 -12.24
C SER A 148 21.05 -22.59 -13.78
N ILE A 149 21.99 -21.84 -14.37
CA ILE A 149 22.17 -21.78 -15.84
C ILE A 149 22.48 -23.17 -16.40
N ALA A 150 23.36 -23.93 -15.73
CA ALA A 150 23.71 -25.29 -16.11
C ALA A 150 22.56 -26.30 -15.92
N GLY A 151 21.46 -25.91 -15.25
CA GLY A 151 20.27 -26.72 -15.04
C GLY A 151 20.36 -27.72 -13.88
N ILE A 152 21.32 -27.53 -12.97
CA ILE A 152 21.57 -28.39 -11.81
C ILE A 152 20.73 -27.90 -10.63
N ASP A 153 20.01 -28.80 -9.95
CA ASP A 153 19.34 -28.58 -8.64
C ASP A 153 18.68 -27.19 -8.47
N LYS A 154 17.77 -26.86 -9.40
CA LYS A 154 17.21 -25.51 -9.60
C LYS A 154 16.60 -24.87 -8.35
N ASN A 155 15.82 -25.63 -7.57
CA ASN A 155 15.18 -25.13 -6.35
C ASN A 155 16.23 -24.71 -5.32
N GLN A 156 17.32 -25.48 -5.21
CA GLN A 156 18.38 -25.20 -4.26
C GLN A 156 19.19 -23.98 -4.65
N CYS A 157 19.42 -23.84 -5.95
CA CYS A 157 20.04 -22.64 -6.49
C CYS A 157 19.21 -21.39 -6.21
N GLU A 158 17.89 -21.46 -6.38
CA GLU A 158 16.98 -20.33 -6.13
C GLU A 158 16.95 -19.95 -4.65
N VAL A 159 16.75 -20.91 -3.74
CA VAL A 159 16.77 -20.67 -2.29
C VAL A 159 18.09 -20.03 -1.84
N MET A 160 19.23 -20.56 -2.30
CA MET A 160 20.54 -20.03 -1.95
C MET A 160 20.79 -18.63 -2.51
N GLN A 161 20.34 -18.35 -3.74
CA GLN A 161 20.42 -17.01 -4.31
C GLN A 161 19.57 -16.01 -3.50
N ILE A 162 18.36 -16.39 -3.08
CA ILE A 162 17.49 -15.57 -2.22
C ILE A 162 18.17 -15.29 -0.90
N GLN A 163 18.61 -16.31 -0.16
CA GLN A 163 19.27 -16.14 1.13
C GLN A 163 20.53 -15.27 1.02
N SER A 164 21.35 -15.51 0.00
CA SER A 164 22.56 -14.71 -0.23
C SER A 164 22.26 -13.26 -0.58
N SER A 165 21.25 -13.00 -1.41
CA SER A 165 20.85 -11.64 -1.81
C SER A 165 20.20 -10.89 -0.65
N ASN A 166 19.38 -11.55 0.17
CA ASN A 166 18.80 -10.98 1.40
C ASN A 166 19.89 -10.63 2.42
N ALA A 167 20.84 -11.53 2.65
CA ALA A 167 21.99 -11.28 3.53
C ALA A 167 22.81 -10.06 3.05
N PHE A 168 22.99 -9.89 1.73
CA PHE A 168 23.68 -8.75 1.16
C PHE A 168 22.86 -7.45 1.23
N LEU A 169 21.54 -7.52 1.00
CA LEU A 169 20.62 -6.40 1.17
C LEU A 169 20.63 -5.90 2.62
N TYR A 170 20.58 -6.80 3.59
CA TYR A 170 20.68 -6.46 5.02
C TYR A 170 21.97 -5.71 5.34
N LEU A 171 23.09 -6.12 4.75
CA LEU A 171 24.35 -5.40 4.88
C LEU A 171 24.21 -3.96 4.34
N CYS A 172 23.69 -3.80 3.13
CA CYS A 172 23.53 -2.50 2.50
C CYS A 172 22.58 -1.57 3.27
N LYS A 173 21.45 -2.10 3.81
CA LYS A 173 20.51 -1.36 4.65
C LYS A 173 21.13 -0.91 5.97
N ASN A 174 21.81 -1.82 6.68
CA ASN A 174 22.21 -1.59 8.06
C ASN A 174 23.64 -1.07 8.26
N PHE A 175 24.50 -1.22 7.24
CA PHE A 175 25.91 -0.83 7.27
C PHE A 175 26.32 -0.01 6.05
N THR A 176 25.38 0.75 5.47
CA THR A 176 25.58 1.55 4.25
C THR A 176 26.88 2.36 4.26
N VAL A 177 27.16 3.06 5.37
CA VAL A 177 28.34 3.91 5.55
C VAL A 177 29.65 3.15 5.38
N LYS A 178 29.72 1.88 5.80
CA LYS A 178 30.94 1.07 5.67
C LYS A 178 31.04 0.42 4.29
N ILE A 179 29.91 0.09 3.67
CA ILE A 179 29.90 -0.61 2.38
C ILE A 179 30.17 0.35 1.24
N ILE A 180 29.82 1.64 1.40
CA ILE A 180 30.08 2.66 0.39
C ILE A 180 31.57 2.81 0.06
N ASP A 181 32.46 2.50 1.00
CA ASP A 181 33.91 2.53 0.79
C ASP A 181 34.36 1.57 -0.32
N TYR A 182 33.57 0.53 -0.59
CA TYR A 182 33.83 -0.48 -1.63
C TYR A 182 32.99 -0.24 -2.91
N TYR A 183 32.23 0.86 -2.99
CA TYR A 183 31.27 1.11 -4.07
C TYR A 183 31.88 1.01 -5.47
N THR A 184 33.07 1.58 -5.67
CA THR A 184 33.74 1.63 -6.99
C THR A 184 34.04 0.26 -7.56
N GLU A 185 34.33 -0.73 -6.71
CA GLU A 185 34.60 -2.11 -7.12
C GLU A 185 33.30 -2.94 -7.16
N LEU A 186 32.40 -2.72 -6.21
CA LEU A 186 31.14 -3.47 -6.10
C LEU A 186 30.13 -3.12 -7.18
N PHE A 187 29.98 -1.83 -7.51
CA PHE A 187 28.92 -1.40 -8.40
C PHE A 187 29.00 -2.00 -9.82
N PRO A 188 30.16 -2.00 -10.51
CA PRO A 188 30.29 -2.65 -11.82
C PRO A 188 30.03 -4.16 -11.77
N PHE A 189 30.49 -4.83 -10.70
CA PHE A 189 30.28 -6.26 -10.50
C PHE A 189 28.80 -6.60 -10.28
N LEU A 190 28.11 -5.84 -9.43
CA LEU A 190 26.67 -5.98 -9.21
C LEU A 190 25.87 -5.68 -10.47
N CYS A 191 26.24 -4.64 -11.24
CA CYS A 191 25.65 -4.35 -12.54
C CYS A 191 25.80 -5.52 -13.53
N GLN A 192 26.93 -6.23 -13.49
CA GLN A 192 27.13 -7.41 -14.32
C GLN A 192 26.23 -8.58 -13.89
N LEU A 193 26.13 -8.86 -12.59
CA LEU A 193 25.22 -9.89 -12.07
C LEU A 193 23.76 -9.58 -12.43
N TYR A 194 23.36 -8.31 -12.29
CA TYR A 194 22.04 -7.81 -12.69
C TYR A 194 21.77 -7.96 -14.19
N LYS A 195 22.74 -7.60 -15.04
CA LYS A 195 22.63 -7.75 -16.51
C LYS A 195 22.50 -9.22 -16.94
N ASN A 196 23.23 -10.12 -16.29
CA ASN A 196 23.21 -11.55 -16.61
C ASN A 196 21.81 -12.16 -16.45
N GLU A 197 21.03 -11.70 -15.47
CA GLU A 197 19.67 -12.19 -15.19
C GLU A 197 18.70 -12.04 -16.36
N PHE A 198 18.82 -10.95 -17.13
CA PHE A 198 18.01 -10.69 -18.31
C PHE A 198 18.46 -11.50 -19.54
N GLN A 199 19.71 -11.96 -19.57
CA GLN A 199 20.30 -12.69 -20.70
C GLN A 199 20.01 -14.20 -20.67
N PHE A 200 19.43 -14.73 -19.59
CA PHE A 200 19.20 -16.17 -19.44
C PHE A 200 18.05 -16.70 -20.28
N LYS A 201 18.37 -17.24 -21.46
CA LYS A 201 17.40 -17.71 -22.48
C LYS A 201 16.95 -19.17 -22.37
N LYS A 202 17.52 -20.03 -21.52
CA LYS A 202 17.43 -21.49 -21.75
C LYS A 202 16.69 -22.37 -20.74
N THR A 203 16.44 -21.99 -19.48
CA THR A 203 16.06 -23.04 -18.49
C THR A 203 15.23 -22.61 -17.27
N PHE A 204 14.43 -21.53 -17.32
CA PHE A 204 13.60 -21.16 -16.16
C PHE A 204 12.15 -21.69 -16.22
N LEU A 205 11.77 -22.45 -15.19
CA LEU A 205 10.39 -22.87 -14.90
C LEU A 205 9.70 -21.94 -13.89
N SER A 206 10.43 -21.06 -13.18
CA SER A 206 9.80 -20.02 -12.34
C SER A 206 9.26 -18.92 -13.25
N ARG A 207 7.96 -18.99 -13.51
CA ARG A 207 7.22 -18.08 -14.40
C ARG A 207 6.68 -16.85 -13.66
N THR A 208 6.52 -16.94 -12.33
CA THR A 208 6.02 -15.86 -11.47
C THR A 208 7.20 -15.16 -10.80
N ILE A 209 7.28 -13.84 -10.96
CA ILE A 209 8.26 -13.00 -10.28
C ILE A 209 7.51 -12.26 -9.19
N ASP A 210 7.81 -12.58 -7.94
CA ASP A 210 7.32 -11.84 -6.78
C ASP A 210 8.47 -11.05 -6.14
N GLU A 211 8.17 -9.89 -5.56
CA GLU A 211 9.18 -9.01 -4.93
C GLU A 211 9.89 -9.68 -3.74
N SER A 212 9.15 -10.52 -3.00
CA SER A 212 9.66 -11.24 -1.82
C SER A 212 10.57 -12.41 -2.17
N SER A 213 10.40 -13.01 -3.35
CA SER A 213 11.07 -14.27 -3.73
C SER A 213 12.12 -14.11 -4.83
N ASN A 214 12.21 -12.96 -5.51
CA ASN A 214 13.18 -12.79 -6.58
C ASN A 214 14.52 -12.20 -6.08
N PRO A 215 15.63 -12.97 -6.18
CA PRO A 215 16.91 -12.52 -5.66
C PRO A 215 17.51 -11.36 -6.47
N THR A 216 17.12 -11.20 -7.74
CA THR A 216 17.53 -10.07 -8.60
C THR A 216 16.98 -8.74 -8.07
N LEU A 217 15.74 -8.75 -7.58
CA LEU A 217 15.09 -7.55 -7.03
C LEU A 217 15.75 -7.15 -5.71
N LYS A 218 16.14 -8.12 -4.87
CA LYS A 218 16.90 -7.88 -3.63
C LYS A 218 18.29 -7.29 -3.90
N LEU A 219 18.98 -7.77 -4.94
CA LEU A 219 20.25 -7.18 -5.38
C LEU A 219 20.06 -5.74 -5.90
N LEU A 220 19.01 -5.50 -6.69
CA LEU A 220 18.70 -4.17 -7.19
C LEU A 220 18.37 -3.19 -6.04
N ASP A 221 17.63 -3.63 -5.02
CA ASP A 221 17.37 -2.84 -3.81
C ASP A 221 18.68 -2.49 -3.08
N ALA A 222 19.58 -3.45 -2.93
CA ALA A 222 20.89 -3.25 -2.33
C ALA A 222 21.74 -2.22 -3.12
N MET A 223 21.76 -2.33 -4.45
CA MET A 223 22.46 -1.40 -5.33
C MET A 223 21.89 0.02 -5.24
N GLN A 224 20.57 0.15 -5.16
CA GLN A 224 19.89 1.45 -5.00
C GLN A 224 20.26 2.13 -3.70
N ILE A 225 20.23 1.40 -2.58
CA ILE A 225 20.61 1.96 -1.27
C ILE A 225 22.02 2.57 -1.33
N LEU A 226 22.97 1.85 -1.91
CA LEU A 226 24.34 2.33 -2.05
C LEU A 226 24.43 3.53 -3.02
N PHE A 227 23.77 3.43 -4.17
CA PHE A 227 23.75 4.49 -5.18
C PHE A 227 23.19 5.80 -4.61
N PHE A 228 22.02 5.76 -3.97
CA PHE A 228 21.38 6.96 -3.43
C PHE A 228 22.10 7.50 -2.19
N TYR A 229 22.69 6.64 -1.36
CA TYR A 229 23.56 7.11 -0.28
C TYR A 229 24.75 7.91 -0.81
N LYS A 230 25.41 7.42 -1.88
CA LYS A 230 26.49 8.16 -2.57
C LYS A 230 25.99 9.48 -3.13
N LEU A 231 24.83 9.47 -3.78
CA LEU A 231 24.21 10.63 -4.44
C LEU A 231 23.87 11.76 -3.44
N ILE A 232 23.34 11.41 -2.27
CA ILE A 232 22.94 12.38 -1.24
C ILE A 232 24.16 12.99 -0.53
N HIS A 233 25.23 12.21 -0.31
CA HIS A 233 26.39 12.64 0.48
C HIS A 233 27.49 13.33 -0.34
N GLN A 234 27.41 13.34 -1.68
CA GLN A 234 28.36 14.04 -2.54
C GLN A 234 27.76 15.37 -3.02
N THR A 235 28.38 16.49 -2.62
CA THR A 235 27.89 17.87 -2.84
C THR A 235 27.93 18.36 -4.29
N THR A 236 28.54 17.60 -5.20
CA THR A 236 28.61 17.90 -6.64
C THR A 236 28.25 16.67 -7.44
N ILE A 237 27.22 16.78 -8.28
CA ILE A 237 26.82 15.70 -9.19
C ILE A 237 27.74 15.76 -10.40
N ASP A 238 28.69 14.84 -10.46
CA ASP A 238 29.48 14.62 -11.67
C ASP A 238 28.64 13.84 -12.69
N ASN A 239 28.87 14.08 -13.99
CA ASN A 239 28.25 13.31 -15.09
C ASN A 239 28.39 11.79 -14.92
N ASN A 240 29.42 11.35 -14.19
CA ASN A 240 29.67 9.94 -13.85
C ASN A 240 28.58 9.32 -12.96
N GLN A 241 27.90 10.09 -12.09
CA GLN A 241 26.84 9.55 -11.23
C GLN A 241 25.53 9.31 -11.99
N LEU A 242 25.22 10.16 -12.98
CA LEU A 242 24.10 9.89 -13.88
C LEU A 242 24.39 8.68 -14.75
N GLN A 243 25.65 8.48 -15.14
CA GLN A 243 26.07 7.28 -15.86
C GLN A 243 25.81 6.01 -15.05
N ASP A 244 26.15 6.00 -13.74
CA ASP A 244 25.83 4.88 -12.84
C ASP A 244 24.30 4.59 -12.86
N PHE A 245 23.47 5.63 -12.80
CA PHE A 245 22.01 5.48 -12.89
C PHE A 245 21.52 4.93 -14.24
N TYR A 246 22.10 5.42 -15.34
CA TYR A 246 21.81 4.88 -16.68
C TYR A 246 22.20 3.40 -16.80
N GLU A 247 23.27 2.96 -16.13
CA GLU A 247 23.64 1.55 -16.13
C GLU A 247 22.60 0.65 -15.43
N LEU A 248 21.92 1.16 -14.40
CA LEU A 248 20.82 0.46 -13.73
C LEU A 248 19.56 0.40 -14.61
N ILE A 249 19.24 1.48 -15.31
CA ILE A 249 18.03 1.57 -16.13
C ILE A 249 18.19 0.82 -17.46
N LYS A 250 19.38 0.80 -18.05
CA LYS A 250 19.61 0.28 -19.40
C LYS A 250 19.06 -1.14 -19.64
N PRO A 251 19.27 -2.14 -18.75
CA PRO A 251 18.71 -3.47 -18.94
C PRO A 251 17.18 -3.50 -18.98
N ILE A 252 16.52 -2.61 -18.22
CA ILE A 252 15.06 -2.46 -18.22
C ILE A 252 14.62 -1.90 -19.57
N TYR A 253 15.25 -0.81 -20.02
CA TYR A 253 14.96 -0.19 -21.31
C TYR A 253 15.13 -1.18 -22.47
N ASP A 254 16.26 -1.89 -22.52
CA ASP A 254 16.57 -2.85 -23.59
C ASP A 254 15.52 -3.97 -23.65
N ILE A 255 15.06 -4.47 -22.50
CA ILE A 255 14.05 -5.53 -22.43
C ILE A 255 12.65 -5.03 -22.79
N LEU A 256 12.27 -3.83 -22.35
CA LEU A 256 11.01 -3.22 -22.73
C LEU A 256 10.97 -2.94 -24.23
N ASN A 257 12.06 -2.41 -24.80
CA ASN A 257 12.21 -2.17 -26.23
C ASN A 257 12.03 -3.47 -27.03
N ILE A 258 12.70 -4.56 -26.63
CA ILE A 258 12.56 -5.88 -27.27
C ILE A 258 11.11 -6.39 -27.13
N SER A 259 10.52 -6.26 -25.94
CA SER A 259 9.22 -6.86 -25.62
C SER A 259 8.02 -6.12 -26.17
N LEU A 260 8.17 -4.83 -26.50
CA LEU A 260 7.06 -3.93 -26.82
C LEU A 260 7.20 -3.29 -28.21
N THR A 261 7.93 -3.96 -29.09
CA THR A 261 7.87 -3.73 -30.55
C THR A 261 6.46 -3.95 -31.12
N ALA A 262 5.57 -4.61 -30.38
CA ALA A 262 4.18 -4.83 -30.75
C ALA A 262 3.39 -3.50 -30.76
N ASP A 263 2.91 -3.07 -31.94
CA ASP A 263 2.11 -1.84 -32.09
C ASP A 263 0.60 -2.03 -31.92
N THR A 264 0.14 -3.29 -31.86
CA THR A 264 -1.27 -3.62 -31.70
C THR A 264 -1.47 -4.68 -30.63
N LEU A 265 -2.68 -4.71 -30.04
CA LEU A 265 -3.07 -5.71 -29.04
C LEU A 265 -2.89 -7.15 -29.57
N THR A 266 -3.20 -7.40 -30.84
CA THR A 266 -3.04 -8.71 -31.49
C THR A 266 -1.59 -9.18 -31.44
N ILE A 267 -0.65 -8.33 -31.86
CA ILE A 267 0.78 -8.67 -31.85
C ILE A 267 1.27 -8.87 -30.40
N PHE A 268 0.75 -8.10 -29.45
CA PHE A 268 1.08 -8.27 -28.03
C PHE A 268 0.61 -9.63 -27.48
N ILE A 269 -0.62 -10.04 -27.80
CA ILE A 269 -1.20 -11.34 -27.45
C ILE A 269 -0.38 -12.48 -28.06
N GLU A 270 0.00 -12.36 -29.33
CA GLU A 270 0.82 -13.35 -30.04
C GLU A 270 2.25 -13.42 -29.49
N TYR A 271 2.88 -12.28 -29.23
CA TYR A 271 4.25 -12.21 -28.71
C TYR A 271 4.39 -12.92 -27.36
N LEU A 272 3.40 -12.74 -26.47
CA LEU A 272 3.35 -13.41 -25.17
C LEU A 272 2.65 -14.78 -25.21
N ASP A 273 2.15 -15.22 -26.37
CA ASP A 273 1.33 -16.43 -26.57
C ASP A 273 0.19 -16.59 -25.55
N LEU A 274 -0.57 -15.51 -25.30
CA LEU A 274 -1.62 -15.53 -24.26
C LEU A 274 -2.76 -16.51 -24.60
N CYS A 275 -3.00 -16.78 -25.88
CA CYS A 275 -4.02 -17.73 -26.34
C CYS A 275 -3.51 -19.19 -26.42
N SER A 276 -2.26 -19.46 -26.05
CA SER A 276 -1.65 -20.80 -26.12
C SER A 276 -1.75 -21.45 -27.51
N ASN A 277 -1.55 -20.64 -28.57
CA ASN A 277 -1.57 -21.12 -29.95
C ASN A 277 -0.29 -21.93 -30.31
N ARG A 278 0.71 -21.97 -29.40
CA ARG A 278 1.94 -22.78 -29.47
C ARG A 278 2.73 -22.63 -30.77
N LEU A 279 2.77 -21.41 -31.33
CA LEU A 279 3.56 -21.11 -32.53
C LEU A 279 5.08 -21.14 -32.25
N GLU A 280 5.48 -20.90 -31.00
CA GLU A 280 6.89 -20.88 -30.57
C GLU A 280 7.20 -21.92 -29.49
N PRO A 281 8.48 -22.32 -29.34
CA PRO A 281 8.92 -23.15 -28.22
C PRO A 281 8.56 -22.53 -26.86
N ILE A 282 7.98 -23.35 -25.97
CA ILE A 282 7.54 -22.99 -24.61
C ILE A 282 8.60 -22.21 -23.81
N ASN A 283 9.88 -22.58 -23.94
CA ASN A 283 10.99 -21.90 -23.26
C ASN A 283 11.15 -20.43 -23.68
N ILE A 284 10.86 -20.10 -24.95
CA ILE A 284 10.94 -18.73 -25.46
C ILE A 284 9.78 -17.90 -24.92
N ILE A 285 8.58 -18.47 -24.88
CA ILE A 285 7.38 -17.82 -24.33
C ILE A 285 7.59 -17.49 -22.84
N HIS A 286 8.13 -18.43 -22.05
CA HIS A 286 8.44 -18.16 -20.64
C HIS A 286 9.52 -17.13 -20.46
N TYR A 287 10.56 -17.17 -21.28
CA TYR A 287 11.60 -16.16 -21.27
C TYR A 287 11.03 -14.76 -21.52
N ARG A 288 10.16 -14.59 -22.53
CA ARG A 288 9.50 -13.31 -22.83
C ARG A 288 8.65 -12.82 -21.65
N ARG A 289 7.76 -13.67 -21.13
CA ARG A 289 6.87 -13.33 -20.01
C ARG A 289 7.65 -12.96 -18.75
N ARG A 290 8.65 -13.78 -18.37
CA ARG A 290 9.53 -13.54 -17.22
C ARG A 290 10.26 -12.22 -17.36
N ASN A 291 10.92 -11.98 -18.49
CA ASN A 291 11.76 -10.79 -18.63
C ASN A 291 10.94 -9.49 -18.65
N LEU A 292 9.76 -9.50 -19.29
CA LEU A 292 8.85 -8.36 -19.22
C LEU A 292 8.46 -8.08 -17.75
N MET A 293 8.02 -9.10 -17.02
CA MET A 293 7.62 -8.95 -15.62
C MET A 293 8.79 -8.51 -14.72
N LEU A 294 10.00 -9.04 -14.95
CA LEU A 294 11.21 -8.65 -14.23
C LEU A 294 11.55 -7.18 -14.46
N ALA A 295 11.49 -6.73 -15.72
CA ALA A 295 11.77 -5.34 -16.08
C ALA A 295 10.78 -4.39 -15.40
N LEU A 296 9.49 -4.75 -15.38
CA LEU A 296 8.45 -3.96 -14.70
C LEU A 296 8.68 -3.91 -13.18
N HIS A 297 9.00 -5.04 -12.53
CA HIS A 297 9.33 -5.05 -11.09
C HIS A 297 10.59 -4.26 -10.76
N CYS A 298 11.63 -4.36 -11.59
CA CYS A 298 12.82 -3.53 -11.41
C CYS A 298 12.49 -2.04 -11.53
N LEU A 299 11.65 -1.66 -12.49
CA LEU A 299 11.22 -0.27 -12.67
C LEU A 299 10.38 0.22 -11.50
N CYS A 300 9.41 -0.58 -11.05
CA CYS A 300 8.57 -0.26 -9.90
C CYS A 300 9.41 -0.03 -8.64
N LEU A 301 10.37 -0.92 -8.38
CA LEU A 301 11.28 -0.82 -7.24
C LEU A 301 12.16 0.44 -7.32
N LEU A 302 12.72 0.73 -8.49
CA LEU A 302 13.49 1.95 -8.73
C LEU A 302 12.69 3.22 -8.45
N LEU A 303 11.45 3.30 -8.95
CA LEU A 303 10.57 4.44 -8.71
C LEU A 303 10.15 4.56 -7.24
N ARG A 304 9.87 3.44 -6.57
CA ARG A 304 9.49 3.42 -5.15
C ARG A 304 10.59 4.01 -4.27
N TYR A 305 11.84 3.59 -4.48
CA TYR A 305 12.97 4.11 -3.71
C TYR A 305 13.21 5.58 -4.01
N VAL A 306 13.14 5.96 -5.28
CA VAL A 306 13.31 7.34 -5.74
C VAL A 306 12.26 8.28 -5.13
N LYS A 307 10.99 7.85 -5.02
CA LYS A 307 9.92 8.59 -4.34
C LYS A 307 10.19 8.77 -2.84
N GLN A 308 10.71 7.74 -2.17
CA GLN A 308 10.96 7.79 -0.71
C GLN A 308 12.09 8.76 -0.34
N GLN A 309 13.03 9.02 -1.25
CA GLN A 309 14.17 9.89 -1.00
C GLN A 309 13.84 11.36 -1.32
N GLN A 310 14.16 12.26 -0.40
CA GLN A 310 14.04 13.70 -0.62
C GLN A 310 15.28 14.23 -1.34
N PHE A 311 15.21 14.35 -2.67
CA PHE A 311 16.28 14.94 -3.48
C PHE A 311 16.09 16.44 -3.71
N ASP A 312 17.21 17.14 -3.93
CA ASP A 312 17.17 18.47 -4.53
C ASP A 312 16.49 18.43 -5.91
N THR A 313 15.77 19.50 -6.26
CA THR A 313 14.95 19.61 -7.48
C THR A 313 15.75 19.33 -8.76
N ASN A 314 17.03 19.68 -8.80
CA ASN A 314 17.92 19.42 -9.93
C ASN A 314 18.16 17.91 -10.14
N ILE A 315 18.44 17.16 -9.08
CA ILE A 315 18.67 15.71 -9.16
C ILE A 315 17.39 15.01 -9.59
N ARG A 316 16.27 15.42 -8.98
CA ARG A 316 14.94 14.92 -9.31
C ARG A 316 14.65 15.07 -10.80
N SER A 317 14.86 16.28 -11.34
CA SER A 317 14.62 16.55 -12.76
C SER A 317 15.46 15.67 -13.70
N LYS A 318 16.74 15.42 -13.37
CA LYS A 318 17.63 14.60 -14.19
C LYS A 318 17.24 13.12 -14.16
N ILE A 319 16.88 12.59 -12.99
CA ILE A 319 16.38 11.21 -12.86
C ILE A 319 15.03 11.07 -13.58
N SER A 320 14.12 12.04 -13.44
CA SER A 320 12.86 12.09 -14.19
C SER A 320 13.10 12.03 -15.70
N MET A 321 14.08 12.77 -16.23
CA MET A 321 14.43 12.71 -17.66
C MET A 321 14.85 11.31 -18.13
N CYS A 322 15.49 10.50 -17.29
CA CYS A 322 15.83 9.11 -17.63
C CYS A 322 14.60 8.20 -17.68
N PHE A 323 13.62 8.43 -16.82
CA PHE A 323 12.43 7.59 -16.74
C PHE A 323 11.32 7.97 -17.72
N ARG A 324 11.21 9.26 -18.11
CA ARG A 324 10.17 9.75 -19.03
C ARG A 324 10.07 8.96 -20.34
N PRO A 325 11.16 8.65 -21.07
CA PRO A 325 11.09 7.82 -22.28
C PRO A 325 10.49 6.44 -21.99
N ILE A 326 10.85 5.82 -20.86
CA ILE A 326 10.32 4.51 -20.48
C ILE A 326 8.81 4.58 -20.21
N LEU A 327 8.36 5.61 -19.50
CA LEU A 327 6.94 5.85 -19.27
C LEU A 327 6.18 5.95 -20.60
N PHE A 328 6.61 6.86 -21.48
CA PHE A 328 5.86 7.21 -22.68
C PHE A 328 5.93 6.14 -23.77
N ASP A 329 7.10 5.56 -24.01
CA ASP A 329 7.30 4.63 -25.12
C ASP A 329 6.75 3.23 -24.78
N TYR A 330 6.75 2.85 -23.49
CA TYR A 330 6.53 1.46 -23.08
C TYR A 330 5.42 1.28 -22.05
N ILE A 331 5.50 1.95 -20.89
CA ILE A 331 4.58 1.65 -19.77
C ILE A 331 3.14 1.97 -20.11
N LEU A 332 2.90 3.12 -20.74
CA LEU A 332 1.55 3.50 -21.16
C LEU A 332 0.99 2.54 -22.21
N LYS A 333 1.84 2.05 -23.13
CA LYS A 333 1.47 1.08 -24.16
C LYS A 333 1.04 -0.25 -23.55
N VAL A 334 1.81 -0.77 -22.59
CA VAL A 334 1.44 -2.01 -21.86
C VAL A 334 0.15 -1.80 -21.08
N THR A 335 0.02 -0.67 -20.38
CA THR A 335 -1.19 -0.36 -19.60
C THR A 335 -2.43 -0.31 -20.50
N GLN A 336 -2.29 0.30 -21.68
CA GLN A 336 -3.35 0.33 -22.69
C GLN A 336 -3.74 -1.07 -23.15
N PHE A 337 -2.77 -1.93 -23.49
CA PHE A 337 -3.05 -3.31 -23.87
C PHE A 337 -3.73 -4.09 -22.73
N CYS A 338 -3.28 -3.91 -21.49
CA CYS A 338 -3.91 -4.51 -20.31
C CYS A 338 -5.38 -4.09 -20.15
N ASN A 339 -5.73 -2.82 -20.38
CA ASN A 339 -7.13 -2.38 -20.36
C ASN A 339 -7.94 -2.96 -21.52
N GLN A 340 -7.38 -2.97 -22.72
CA GLN A 340 -8.04 -3.49 -23.91
C GLN A 340 -8.29 -5.01 -23.83
N LEU A 341 -7.49 -5.78 -23.07
CA LEU A 341 -7.74 -7.20 -22.83
C LEU A 341 -9.13 -7.46 -22.22
N TYR A 342 -9.64 -6.55 -21.39
CA TYR A 342 -10.94 -6.65 -20.74
C TYR A 342 -12.12 -6.16 -21.59
N ASP A 343 -11.86 -5.53 -22.74
CA ASP A 343 -12.90 -5.02 -23.63
C ASP A 343 -13.25 -6.05 -24.72
N GLN A 344 -14.46 -6.60 -24.66
CA GLN A 344 -14.97 -7.55 -25.64
C GLN A 344 -15.06 -6.98 -27.07
N GLN A 345 -15.25 -5.67 -27.24
CA GLN A 345 -15.39 -5.04 -28.56
C GLN A 345 -14.02 -4.85 -29.24
N ILE A 346 -12.97 -4.62 -28.45
CA ILE A 346 -11.62 -4.34 -28.96
C ILE A 346 -10.77 -5.60 -29.02
N ASN A 347 -10.89 -6.50 -28.05
CA ASN A 347 -10.09 -7.72 -27.97
C ASN A 347 -10.71 -8.85 -28.83
N PRO A 348 -10.12 -9.18 -30.00
CA PRO A 348 -10.65 -10.24 -30.86
C PRO A 348 -10.53 -11.64 -30.24
N PHE A 349 -9.75 -11.80 -29.16
CA PHE A 349 -9.55 -13.05 -28.45
C PHE A 349 -10.23 -13.09 -27.08
N TYR A 350 -11.14 -12.14 -26.78
CA TYR A 350 -11.78 -12.03 -25.47
C TYR A 350 -12.44 -13.33 -25.03
N ASP A 351 -13.18 -14.01 -25.91
CA ASP A 351 -13.88 -15.25 -25.56
C ASP A 351 -12.95 -16.40 -25.19
N ILE A 352 -11.71 -16.39 -25.70
CA ILE A 352 -10.68 -17.38 -25.36
C ILE A 352 -10.02 -17.03 -24.02
N LEU A 353 -9.81 -15.73 -23.76
CA LEU A 353 -9.08 -15.25 -22.59
C LEU A 353 -9.95 -14.99 -21.36
N LYS A 354 -11.28 -14.88 -21.50
CA LYS A 354 -12.17 -14.46 -20.41
C LYS A 354 -12.02 -15.26 -19.12
N THR A 355 -11.76 -16.57 -19.21
CA THR A 355 -11.53 -17.45 -18.04
C THR A 355 -10.22 -17.16 -17.31
N ASN A 356 -9.25 -16.55 -18.00
CA ASN A 356 -7.97 -16.12 -17.43
C ASN A 356 -8.00 -14.65 -16.98
N LEU A 357 -9.11 -13.95 -17.20
CA LEU A 357 -9.35 -12.58 -16.78
C LEU A 357 -10.32 -12.48 -15.60
N THR A 358 -10.80 -13.60 -15.05
CA THR A 358 -11.58 -13.67 -13.81
C THR A 358 -10.67 -13.92 -12.60
N TYR A 359 -11.21 -13.81 -11.37
CA TYR A 359 -10.49 -14.09 -10.11
C TYR A 359 -9.59 -15.32 -10.15
N SER A 360 -8.35 -15.19 -9.68
CA SER A 360 -7.49 -16.34 -9.38
C SER A 360 -7.88 -16.98 -8.05
N ASP A 361 -7.49 -18.24 -7.83
CA ASP A 361 -7.76 -18.93 -6.57
C ASP A 361 -7.02 -18.27 -5.39
N THR A 362 -5.85 -17.68 -5.67
CA THR A 362 -5.08 -16.87 -4.72
C THR A 362 -5.83 -15.61 -4.30
N GLU A 363 -6.42 -14.87 -5.25
CA GLU A 363 -7.26 -13.70 -4.97
C GLU A 363 -8.54 -14.08 -4.22
N ARG A 364 -9.20 -15.17 -4.64
CA ARG A 364 -10.40 -15.69 -3.95
C ARG A 364 -10.08 -15.97 -2.48
N GLN A 365 -8.97 -16.62 -2.18
CA GLN A 365 -8.54 -16.91 -0.82
C GLN A 365 -8.17 -15.65 -0.03
N LEU A 366 -7.55 -14.66 -0.69
CA LEU A 366 -7.16 -13.39 -0.09
C LEU A 366 -8.39 -12.57 0.32
N TYR A 367 -9.41 -12.49 -0.54
CA TYR A 367 -10.66 -11.79 -0.21
C TYR A 367 -11.49 -12.52 0.86
N LEU A 368 -11.44 -13.86 0.89
CA LEU A 368 -12.12 -14.65 1.91
C LEU A 368 -11.37 -14.73 3.26
N GLY A 369 -10.16 -14.17 3.35
CA GLY A 369 -9.33 -14.27 4.56
C GLY A 369 -8.87 -15.71 4.89
N THR A 370 -8.87 -16.62 3.91
CA THR A 370 -8.50 -18.04 4.08
C THR A 370 -7.09 -18.37 3.59
N TYR A 371 -6.36 -17.35 3.12
CA TYR A 371 -5.03 -17.49 2.54
C TYR A 371 -3.99 -18.02 3.55
N GLU A 372 -4.00 -17.51 4.78
CA GLU A 372 -3.03 -17.92 5.82
C GLU A 372 -3.34 -19.31 6.40
N SER A 373 -4.62 -19.63 6.63
CA SER A 373 -5.02 -20.91 7.23
C SER A 373 -4.65 -22.11 6.35
N ASN A 374 -4.72 -21.98 5.03
CA ASN A 374 -4.33 -23.03 4.09
C ASN A 374 -2.81 -23.17 3.91
N ASN A 375 -2.04 -22.08 4.02
CA ASN A 375 -0.58 -22.15 3.95
C ASN A 375 0.04 -22.67 5.26
N VAL A 376 -0.53 -22.31 6.42
CA VAL A 376 -0.10 -22.81 7.74
C VAL A 376 -0.53 -24.26 7.97
N ALA A 377 -1.76 -24.65 7.60
CA ALA A 377 -2.21 -26.04 7.72
C ALA A 377 -1.40 -27.00 6.83
N LYS A 378 -0.91 -26.53 5.68
CA LYS A 378 -0.02 -27.32 4.80
C LYS A 378 1.44 -27.35 5.25
N ALA A 379 1.87 -26.42 6.10
CA ALA A 379 3.18 -26.43 6.73
C ALA A 379 3.22 -27.25 8.03
N MET A 380 2.08 -27.53 8.68
CA MET A 380 2.01 -28.12 10.02
C MET A 380 1.62 -29.61 10.12
N ILE A 381 1.61 -30.41 9.05
CA ILE A 381 1.29 -31.85 9.15
C ILE A 381 2.54 -32.74 9.02
N PRO A 382 3.11 -33.23 10.15
CA PRO A 382 3.92 -34.44 10.20
C PRO A 382 3.12 -35.56 10.90
N SER A 383 2.33 -36.35 10.16
CA SER A 383 1.76 -37.60 10.70
C SER A 383 1.29 -38.58 9.62
N THR A 384 2.14 -39.58 9.33
CA THR A 384 1.89 -41.02 9.09
C THR A 384 0.64 -41.58 8.39
N VAL A 385 -0.25 -40.81 7.78
CA VAL A 385 -1.32 -41.35 6.91
C VAL A 385 -1.33 -40.54 5.64
N THR A 386 -0.87 -41.14 4.53
CA THR A 386 -0.84 -40.55 3.19
C THR A 386 -2.10 -39.73 2.87
N PRO A 387 -2.00 -38.39 2.81
CA PRO A 387 -2.95 -37.56 2.10
C PRO A 387 -2.27 -37.07 0.82
N SER A 388 -2.96 -37.17 -0.30
CA SER A 388 -2.48 -36.73 -1.62
C SER A 388 -2.42 -35.20 -1.71
N SER A 389 -1.39 -34.55 -1.14
CA SER A 389 -0.73 -33.33 -1.69
C SER A 389 0.23 -32.68 -0.68
N PRO A 390 1.44 -32.23 -1.14
CA PRO A 390 2.40 -31.45 -0.34
C PRO A 390 2.00 -29.95 -0.19
N PRO A 391 2.80 -29.08 0.48
CA PRO A 391 2.52 -27.64 0.61
C PRO A 391 2.48 -26.87 -0.72
N VAL A 392 1.78 -25.72 -0.80
CA VAL A 392 1.52 -24.97 -2.06
C VAL A 392 2.81 -24.50 -2.77
N SER A 393 3.86 -24.19 -2.02
CA SER A 393 5.19 -23.91 -2.58
C SER A 393 5.85 -25.13 -3.23
N TYR A 394 5.46 -26.34 -2.83
CA TYR A 394 5.90 -27.63 -3.38
C TYR A 394 4.93 -28.24 -4.40
N VAL A 395 3.63 -27.93 -4.35
CA VAL A 395 2.60 -28.46 -5.29
C VAL A 395 2.66 -27.81 -6.67
N ARG A 396 3.27 -26.62 -6.80
CA ARG A 396 3.38 -25.96 -8.11
C ARG A 396 4.12 -26.79 -9.17
N LEU A 397 4.80 -27.90 -8.85
CA LEU A 397 5.63 -28.64 -9.81
C LEU A 397 5.34 -30.15 -9.92
N GLN A 398 4.34 -30.72 -9.22
CA GLN A 398 4.13 -32.18 -9.22
C GLN A 398 2.71 -32.71 -9.51
N SER A 399 1.74 -31.88 -9.93
CA SER A 399 0.44 -32.39 -10.39
C SER A 399 0.42 -32.66 -11.90
N THR A 400 0.13 -33.91 -12.25
CA THR A 400 0.12 -34.50 -13.61
C THR A 400 -1.13 -34.15 -14.42
N SER A 401 -1.56 -32.89 -14.41
CA SER A 401 -2.48 -32.36 -15.42
C SER A 401 -1.98 -31.00 -15.92
N ASN A 402 -1.12 -31.03 -16.94
CA ASN A 402 -0.36 -29.87 -17.43
C ASN A 402 -1.23 -28.70 -17.93
N ILE A 403 -2.53 -28.88 -18.16
CA ILE A 403 -3.40 -27.86 -18.78
C ILE A 403 -4.00 -26.92 -17.72
N LEU A 404 -4.62 -27.46 -16.67
CA LEU A 404 -5.27 -26.66 -15.61
C LEU A 404 -4.29 -25.76 -14.84
N ILE A 405 -3.06 -26.26 -14.64
CA ILE A 405 -2.00 -25.53 -13.93
C ILE A 405 -1.43 -24.41 -14.81
N ASP A 406 -1.41 -24.59 -16.13
CA ASP A 406 -0.92 -23.57 -17.05
C ASP A 406 -1.92 -22.40 -17.19
N ASP A 407 -3.22 -22.67 -17.09
CA ASP A 407 -4.29 -21.65 -17.08
C ASP A 407 -4.26 -20.78 -15.79
N GLU A 408 -4.13 -21.40 -14.61
CA GLU A 408 -4.02 -20.67 -13.34
C GLU A 408 -2.78 -19.77 -13.31
N ARG A 409 -1.64 -20.29 -13.80
CA ARG A 409 -0.39 -19.50 -13.89
C ARG A 409 -0.50 -18.33 -14.87
N LEU A 410 -1.18 -18.52 -15.99
CA LEU A 410 -1.41 -17.45 -16.96
C LEU A 410 -2.33 -16.38 -16.36
N ARG A 411 -3.36 -16.78 -15.62
CA ARG A 411 -4.25 -15.88 -14.88
C ARG A 411 -3.46 -15.03 -13.88
N ASP A 412 -2.68 -15.65 -12.98
CA ASP A 412 -1.82 -14.95 -12.02
C ASP A 412 -0.85 -13.98 -12.71
N TYR A 413 -0.29 -14.40 -13.86
CA TYR A 413 0.60 -13.55 -14.66
C TYR A 413 -0.11 -12.29 -15.19
N LEU A 414 -1.30 -12.44 -15.80
CA LEU A 414 -2.07 -11.31 -16.33
C LEU A 414 -2.52 -10.36 -15.21
N HIS A 415 -2.88 -10.92 -14.07
CA HIS A 415 -3.27 -10.19 -12.88
C HIS A 415 -2.12 -9.33 -12.37
N ARG A 416 -0.94 -9.93 -12.16
CA ARG A 416 0.25 -9.21 -11.72
C ARG A 416 0.71 -8.17 -12.74
N LEU A 417 0.58 -8.47 -14.03
CA LEU A 417 0.94 -7.56 -15.11
C LEU A 417 0.07 -6.30 -15.09
N PHE A 418 -1.24 -6.47 -14.88
CA PHE A 418 -2.17 -5.34 -14.72
C PHE A 418 -1.81 -4.50 -13.50
N ASP A 419 -1.62 -5.14 -12.35
CA ASP A 419 -1.38 -4.46 -11.07
C ASP A 419 -0.09 -3.64 -11.10
N ILE A 420 0.99 -4.23 -11.61
CA ILE A 420 2.29 -3.56 -11.64
C ILE A 420 2.32 -2.37 -12.59
N CYS A 421 1.59 -2.44 -13.72
CA CYS A 421 1.50 -1.31 -14.65
C CYS A 421 0.86 -0.10 -13.97
N TYR A 422 -0.25 -0.30 -13.25
CA TYR A 422 -0.90 0.80 -12.52
C TYR A 422 -0.10 1.29 -11.31
N GLN A 423 0.63 0.40 -10.61
CA GLN A 423 1.58 0.80 -9.57
C GLN A 423 2.69 1.70 -10.13
N ILE A 424 3.30 1.32 -11.26
CA ILE A 424 4.34 2.11 -11.92
C ILE A 424 3.78 3.48 -12.31
N ASN A 425 2.63 3.53 -13.00
CA ASN A 425 1.99 4.80 -13.39
C ASN A 425 1.72 5.71 -12.18
N GLY A 426 1.18 5.17 -11.08
CA GLY A 426 0.94 5.96 -9.87
C GLY A 426 2.22 6.51 -9.24
N MET A 427 3.29 5.70 -9.19
CA MET A 427 4.59 6.13 -8.68
C MET A 427 5.24 7.21 -9.55
N TYR A 428 5.05 7.17 -10.87
CA TYR A 428 5.52 8.22 -11.78
C TYR A 428 4.93 9.59 -11.44
N PHE A 429 3.61 9.68 -11.29
CA PHE A 429 2.95 10.94 -10.94
C PHE A 429 3.27 11.40 -9.51
N ALA A 430 3.48 10.45 -8.59
CA ALA A 430 3.92 10.78 -7.25
C ALA A 430 5.36 11.34 -7.20
N TYR A 431 6.23 10.89 -8.11
CA TYR A 431 7.62 11.31 -8.15
C TYR A 431 7.88 12.55 -9.02
N ASP A 432 7.40 12.55 -10.27
CA ASP A 432 7.65 13.59 -11.26
C ASP A 432 6.44 14.52 -11.36
N THR A 433 6.32 15.44 -10.39
CA THR A 433 5.23 16.43 -10.33
C THR A 433 5.20 17.35 -11.57
N ASP A 434 6.29 17.43 -12.33
CA ASP A 434 6.33 18.21 -13.57
C ASP A 434 5.46 17.59 -14.67
N LEU A 435 5.10 16.30 -14.57
CA LEU A 435 4.19 15.63 -15.50
C LEU A 435 2.80 16.28 -15.54
N TYR A 436 2.37 16.92 -14.44
CA TYR A 436 1.09 17.63 -14.40
C TYR A 436 1.07 18.87 -15.31
N TYR A 437 2.25 19.46 -15.55
CA TYR A 437 2.43 20.72 -16.28
C TYR A 437 2.96 20.51 -17.71
N LEU A 438 3.32 19.27 -18.09
CA LEU A 438 3.95 19.00 -19.38
C LEU A 438 2.94 19.19 -20.53
N LYS A 439 3.24 20.10 -21.45
CA LYS A 439 2.45 20.30 -22.68
C LYS A 439 3.00 19.43 -23.81
N LEU A 440 2.10 18.74 -24.52
CA LEU A 440 2.37 18.00 -25.75
C LEU A 440 2.11 18.92 -26.96
N ASN A 441 3.11 19.01 -27.84
CA ASN A 441 3.17 19.94 -29.00
C ASN A 441 3.09 21.42 -28.59
N ASP A 442 3.35 22.33 -29.55
CA ASP A 442 3.33 23.78 -29.32
C ASP A 442 1.94 24.27 -28.84
N ASN A 443 1.77 24.24 -27.51
CA ASN A 443 0.86 25.01 -26.64
C ASN A 443 -0.59 24.57 -26.34
N ASN A 444 -1.16 23.50 -26.94
CA ASN A 444 -2.62 23.25 -26.76
C ASN A 444 -3.05 21.95 -26.05
N TYR A 445 -2.19 20.93 -25.90
CA TYR A 445 -2.62 19.66 -25.30
C TYR A 445 -1.80 19.35 -24.05
N LEU A 446 -2.46 19.24 -22.88
CA LEU A 446 -1.76 18.85 -21.65
C LEU A 446 -1.58 17.34 -21.61
N LEU A 447 -0.38 16.92 -21.20
CA LEU A 447 -0.03 15.51 -21.08
C LEU A 447 -1.00 14.78 -20.15
N THR A 448 -1.44 15.41 -19.06
CA THR A 448 -2.43 14.84 -18.15
C THR A 448 -3.71 14.41 -18.86
N THR A 449 -4.20 15.21 -19.82
CA THR A 449 -5.38 14.89 -20.63
C THR A 449 -5.13 13.72 -21.58
N TYR A 450 -3.92 13.62 -22.14
CA TYR A 450 -3.50 12.45 -22.92
C TYR A 450 -3.52 11.17 -22.08
N LEU A 451 -2.89 11.23 -20.92
CA LEU A 451 -2.70 10.10 -20.03
C LEU A 451 -4.02 9.64 -19.45
N GLN A 452 -4.93 10.56 -19.10
CA GLN A 452 -6.28 10.22 -18.69
C GLN A 452 -7.02 9.41 -19.75
N LYS A 453 -6.91 9.79 -21.03
CA LYS A 453 -7.58 9.07 -22.11
C LYS A 453 -7.10 7.62 -22.24
N ILE A 454 -5.82 7.36 -21.96
CA ILE A 454 -5.21 6.02 -22.05
C ILE A 454 -5.46 5.20 -20.77
N LEU A 455 -5.23 5.81 -19.60
CA LEU A 455 -5.30 5.12 -18.31
C LEU A 455 -6.74 4.83 -17.86
N PHE A 456 -7.70 5.61 -18.35
CA PHE A 456 -9.13 5.40 -18.14
C PHE A 456 -9.85 4.89 -19.40
N GLU A 457 -9.09 4.43 -20.41
CA GLU A 457 -9.67 3.75 -21.56
C GLU A 457 -10.44 2.51 -21.08
N ASN A 458 -11.69 2.36 -21.51
CA ASN A 458 -12.57 1.22 -21.19
C ASN A 458 -12.82 0.98 -19.69
N PHE A 459 -12.82 2.05 -18.89
CA PHE A 459 -13.11 1.96 -17.44
C PHE A 459 -14.45 1.28 -17.12
N ASN A 460 -15.41 1.37 -18.05
CA ASN A 460 -16.72 0.73 -17.98
C ASN A 460 -16.70 -0.80 -18.07
N THR A 461 -15.72 -1.37 -18.78
CA THR A 461 -15.64 -2.82 -19.01
C THR A 461 -14.76 -3.52 -17.97
N LEU A 462 -13.93 -2.77 -17.23
CA LEU A 462 -13.08 -3.34 -16.19
C LEU A 462 -13.93 -3.96 -15.07
N PRO A 463 -13.62 -5.20 -14.62
CA PRO A 463 -14.30 -5.81 -13.49
C PRO A 463 -13.92 -5.12 -12.18
N SER A 464 -14.76 -5.26 -11.15
CA SER A 464 -14.65 -4.48 -9.91
C SER A 464 -13.32 -4.72 -9.18
N PHE A 465 -12.83 -5.97 -9.12
CA PHE A 465 -11.54 -6.27 -8.49
C PHE A 465 -10.34 -5.62 -9.20
N ARG A 466 -10.42 -5.40 -10.52
CA ARG A 466 -9.39 -4.64 -11.27
C ARG A 466 -9.57 -3.14 -11.15
N LEU A 467 -10.82 -2.66 -11.09
CA LEU A 467 -11.10 -1.25 -10.79
C LEU A 467 -10.46 -0.85 -9.45
N ARG A 468 -10.56 -1.69 -8.42
CA ARG A 468 -9.91 -1.47 -7.13
C ARG A 468 -8.41 -1.16 -7.28
N ILE A 469 -7.70 -1.93 -8.09
CA ILE A 469 -6.27 -1.76 -8.35
C ILE A 469 -6.00 -0.39 -8.98
N VAL A 470 -6.81 0.05 -9.94
CA VAL A 470 -6.67 1.37 -10.55
C VAL A 470 -6.92 2.48 -9.52
N LEU A 471 -7.96 2.36 -8.70
CA LEU A 471 -8.28 3.34 -7.66
C LEU A 471 -7.13 3.46 -6.65
N ARG A 472 -6.66 2.33 -6.12
CA ARG A 472 -5.68 2.26 -5.05
C ARG A 472 -4.28 2.64 -5.50
N HIS A 473 -3.82 2.10 -6.63
CA HIS A 473 -2.43 2.27 -7.05
C HIS A 473 -2.22 3.48 -7.95
N PHE A 474 -3.23 3.94 -8.67
CA PHE A 474 -3.12 5.10 -9.55
C PHE A 474 -3.91 6.31 -9.05
N CYS A 475 -5.25 6.22 -8.97
CA CYS A 475 -6.08 7.40 -8.69
C CYS A 475 -5.77 8.04 -7.34
N ARG A 476 -5.56 7.24 -6.29
CA ARG A 476 -5.14 7.72 -4.96
C ARG A 476 -3.86 8.55 -5.05
N LEU A 477 -2.79 7.97 -5.61
CA LEU A 477 -1.50 8.66 -5.75
C LEU A 477 -1.59 9.89 -6.66
N PHE A 478 -2.39 9.82 -7.71
CA PHE A 478 -2.60 10.90 -8.66
C PHE A 478 -3.28 12.13 -8.04
N VAL A 479 -4.23 11.92 -7.11
CA VAL A 479 -4.89 13.00 -6.36
C VAL A 479 -4.04 13.48 -5.19
N GLU A 480 -3.45 12.55 -4.44
CA GLU A 480 -2.63 12.83 -3.25
C GLU A 480 -1.42 13.72 -3.55
N ASN A 481 -0.73 13.46 -4.66
CA ASN A 481 0.54 14.14 -4.99
C ASN A 481 0.34 15.35 -5.92
N TYR A 482 -0.90 15.76 -6.17
CA TYR A 482 -1.16 16.99 -6.91
C TYR A 482 -0.70 18.22 -6.09
N SER A 483 0.12 19.07 -6.70
CA SER A 483 0.54 20.35 -6.12
C SER A 483 0.31 21.49 -7.10
N SER A 484 -0.47 22.49 -6.71
CA SER A 484 -0.75 23.68 -7.54
C SER A 484 0.35 24.74 -7.50
N SER A 485 1.45 24.53 -6.76
CA SER A 485 2.42 25.58 -6.40
C SER A 485 3.57 25.80 -7.39
N ILE A 486 3.51 25.25 -8.60
CA ILE A 486 4.66 25.21 -9.53
C ILE A 486 4.23 25.64 -10.94
N GLY A 487 3.80 26.90 -11.14
CA GLY A 487 3.73 27.43 -12.51
C GLY A 487 3.00 28.75 -12.71
N THR A 488 3.05 29.28 -13.93
CA THR A 488 2.23 30.42 -14.37
C THR A 488 0.83 30.00 -14.87
N ASP A 489 0.59 28.69 -15.02
CA ASP A 489 -0.61 28.08 -15.60
C ASP A 489 -1.50 27.38 -14.53
N GLU A 490 -1.36 27.75 -13.26
CA GLU A 490 -2.03 27.08 -12.12
C GLU A 490 -3.55 26.96 -12.32
N GLU A 491 -4.21 28.04 -12.75
CA GLU A 491 -5.67 28.06 -12.91
C GLU A 491 -6.16 27.13 -14.04
N ILE A 492 -5.36 26.93 -15.10
CA ILE A 492 -5.71 26.03 -16.21
C ILE A 492 -5.61 24.57 -15.78
N ILE A 493 -4.60 24.24 -14.99
CA ILE A 493 -4.33 22.87 -14.54
C ILE A 493 -5.30 22.48 -13.43
N ASP A 494 -5.60 23.39 -12.50
CA ASP A 494 -6.68 23.23 -11.53
C ASP A 494 -7.99 22.95 -12.26
N GLU A 495 -8.36 23.75 -13.27
CA GLU A 495 -9.60 23.54 -14.03
C GLU A 495 -9.65 22.16 -14.71
N LEU A 496 -8.54 21.68 -15.27
CA LEU A 496 -8.47 20.36 -15.90
C LEU A 496 -8.60 19.22 -14.89
N PHE A 497 -7.95 19.36 -13.74
CA PHE A 497 -8.05 18.37 -12.68
C PHE A 497 -9.48 18.31 -12.13
N LEU A 498 -10.13 19.46 -11.95
CA LEU A 498 -11.53 19.54 -11.57
C LEU A 498 -12.47 18.98 -12.64
N LYS A 499 -12.18 19.15 -13.94
CA LYS A 499 -12.92 18.49 -15.04
C LYS A 499 -12.84 16.97 -14.94
N PHE A 500 -11.66 16.45 -14.69
CA PHE A 500 -11.46 15.02 -14.48
C PHE A 500 -12.28 14.52 -13.27
N LEU A 501 -12.15 15.16 -12.10
CA LEU A 501 -12.89 14.77 -10.91
C LEU A 501 -14.41 14.88 -11.09
N ASN A 502 -14.89 15.90 -11.83
CA ASN A 502 -16.30 16.08 -12.09
C ASN A 502 -16.91 14.96 -12.95
N ALA A 503 -16.10 14.31 -13.80
CA ALA A 503 -16.53 13.12 -14.54
C ALA A 503 -16.30 11.82 -13.74
N PHE A 504 -15.16 11.73 -13.07
CA PHE A 504 -14.69 10.52 -12.38
C PHE A 504 -15.47 10.20 -11.10
N LEU A 505 -15.71 11.18 -10.23
CA LEU A 505 -16.35 10.93 -8.94
C LEU A 505 -17.81 10.44 -9.11
N PRO A 506 -18.68 11.08 -9.91
CA PRO A 506 -20.04 10.59 -10.11
C PRO A 506 -20.10 9.21 -10.77
N TYR A 507 -19.15 8.93 -11.67
CA TYR A 507 -19.06 7.63 -12.32
C TYR A 507 -18.79 6.50 -11.30
N ILE A 508 -17.79 6.66 -10.43
CA ILE A 508 -17.49 5.66 -9.40
C ILE A 508 -18.63 5.55 -8.39
N GLN A 509 -19.24 6.66 -8.00
CA GLN A 509 -20.43 6.67 -7.14
C GLN A 509 -21.56 5.84 -7.75
N GLN A 510 -21.95 6.10 -9.00
CA GLN A 510 -23.02 5.37 -9.67
C GLN A 510 -22.73 3.86 -9.71
N ARG A 511 -21.47 3.48 -9.97
CA ARG A 511 -21.05 2.08 -9.98
C ARG A 511 -21.14 1.45 -8.59
N LEU A 512 -20.67 2.13 -7.55
CA LEU A 512 -20.77 1.67 -6.16
C LEU A 512 -22.23 1.52 -5.71
N THR A 513 -23.09 2.50 -6.01
CA THR A 513 -24.52 2.43 -5.70
C THR A 513 -25.18 1.24 -6.40
N THR A 514 -24.81 0.97 -7.65
CA THR A 514 -25.30 -0.22 -8.39
C THR A 514 -24.84 -1.52 -7.72
N MET A 515 -23.56 -1.61 -7.35
CA MET A 515 -23.01 -2.78 -6.65
C MET A 515 -23.71 -3.02 -5.31
N TRP A 516 -23.84 -1.99 -4.47
CA TRP A 516 -24.52 -2.08 -3.19
C TRP A 516 -26.01 -2.45 -3.33
N ASN A 517 -26.70 -1.90 -4.32
CA ASN A 517 -28.10 -2.24 -4.58
C ASN A 517 -28.25 -3.70 -5.04
N ASN A 518 -27.32 -4.21 -5.85
CA ASN A 518 -27.32 -5.61 -6.27
C ASN A 518 -27.10 -6.54 -5.08
N LEU A 519 -26.14 -6.24 -4.20
CA LEU A 519 -25.89 -7.05 -2.99
C LEU A 519 -27.09 -7.04 -2.03
N LEU A 520 -27.78 -5.90 -1.91
CA LEU A 520 -28.96 -5.76 -1.06
C LEU A 520 -30.22 -6.45 -1.59
N THR A 521 -30.30 -6.67 -2.90
CA THR A 521 -31.44 -7.34 -3.54
C THR A 521 -31.24 -8.85 -3.66
N THR A 522 -29.98 -9.30 -3.85
CA THR A 522 -29.62 -10.71 -4.02
C THR A 522 -29.75 -11.49 -2.71
N THR A 523 -29.47 -10.85 -1.58
CA THR A 523 -29.59 -11.44 -0.23
C THR A 523 -31.01 -11.92 0.17
N MET A 524 -32.06 -11.58 -0.60
CA MET A 524 -33.45 -11.97 -0.31
C MET A 524 -33.94 -13.20 -1.11
N ASN A 525 -33.23 -13.68 -2.13
CA ASN A 525 -33.67 -14.76 -3.04
C ASN A 525 -32.61 -15.89 -3.14
N TYR A 526 -32.60 -16.87 -2.23
CA TYR A 526 -31.49 -17.85 -2.16
C TYR A 526 -31.78 -19.29 -2.60
N GLN A 527 -30.83 -19.87 -3.36
CA GLN A 527 -30.59 -21.30 -3.58
C GLN A 527 -29.15 -21.67 -3.14
N GLN A 528 -28.99 -22.84 -2.51
CA GLN A 528 -27.87 -23.29 -1.65
C GLN A 528 -26.49 -23.59 -2.29
N GLY A 529 -26.11 -23.00 -3.44
CA GLY A 529 -24.88 -23.40 -4.18
C GLY A 529 -23.82 -22.34 -4.45
N GLN A 530 -24.10 -21.03 -4.27
CA GLN A 530 -23.29 -19.91 -4.80
C GLN A 530 -22.57 -19.07 -3.74
N TYR A 531 -22.40 -19.59 -2.52
CA TYR A 531 -22.00 -18.80 -1.34
C TYR A 531 -20.61 -18.13 -1.41
N SER A 532 -19.63 -18.63 -2.18
CA SER A 532 -18.27 -18.06 -2.17
C SER A 532 -18.11 -16.82 -3.04
N ASP A 533 -18.73 -16.79 -4.22
CA ASP A 533 -18.45 -15.77 -5.22
C ASP A 533 -19.21 -14.46 -4.92
N GLU A 534 -20.40 -14.54 -4.32
CA GLU A 534 -21.14 -13.35 -3.84
C GLU A 534 -20.43 -12.67 -2.66
N VAL A 535 -19.89 -13.45 -1.71
CA VAL A 535 -19.14 -12.91 -0.57
C VAL A 535 -17.86 -12.20 -1.05
N ILE A 536 -17.19 -12.74 -2.08
CA ILE A 536 -16.03 -12.09 -2.68
C ILE A 536 -16.43 -10.76 -3.33
N GLU A 537 -17.54 -10.71 -4.08
CA GLU A 537 -18.05 -9.46 -4.66
C GLU A 537 -18.45 -8.44 -3.59
N GLU A 538 -19.02 -8.87 -2.46
CA GLU A 538 -19.28 -8.01 -1.30
C GLU A 538 -17.97 -7.44 -0.73
N CYS A 539 -16.97 -8.29 -0.48
CA CYS A 539 -15.65 -7.85 0.00
C CYS A 539 -15.00 -6.85 -0.96
N VAL A 540 -15.05 -7.12 -2.28
CA VAL A 540 -14.55 -6.20 -3.31
C VAL A 540 -15.31 -4.88 -3.29
N CYS A 541 -16.64 -4.90 -3.15
CA CYS A 541 -17.47 -3.69 -3.04
C CYS A 541 -17.09 -2.83 -1.83
N VAL A 542 -16.88 -3.46 -0.67
CA VAL A 542 -16.40 -2.79 0.55
C VAL A 542 -15.04 -2.13 0.30
N LEU A 543 -14.09 -2.85 -0.29
CA LEU A 543 -12.74 -2.33 -0.48
C LEU A 543 -12.69 -1.19 -1.51
N ILE A 544 -13.45 -1.27 -2.60
CA ILE A 544 -13.61 -0.16 -3.56
C ILE A 544 -14.24 1.06 -2.87
N THR A 545 -15.24 0.84 -2.00
CA THR A 545 -15.88 1.93 -1.25
C THR A 545 -14.86 2.67 -0.38
N ARG A 546 -13.97 1.93 0.31
CA ARG A 546 -12.89 2.49 1.12
C ARG A 546 -11.86 3.25 0.28
N ASP A 547 -11.36 2.64 -0.79
CA ASP A 547 -10.38 3.25 -1.69
C ASP A 547 -10.96 4.55 -2.35
N PHE A 548 -12.23 4.54 -2.73
CA PHE A 548 -12.92 5.71 -3.28
C PHE A 548 -13.02 6.87 -2.29
N ILE A 549 -13.36 6.56 -1.03
CA ILE A 549 -13.49 7.58 0.01
C ILE A 549 -12.14 8.15 0.41
N ASP A 550 -11.08 7.33 0.40
CA ASP A 550 -9.72 7.84 0.59
C ASP A 550 -9.33 8.84 -0.50
N ILE A 551 -9.66 8.58 -1.78
CA ILE A 551 -9.43 9.53 -2.87
C ILE A 551 -10.13 10.88 -2.60
N ILE A 552 -11.38 10.84 -2.16
CA ILE A 552 -12.13 12.06 -1.79
C ILE A 552 -11.46 12.79 -0.62
N ARG A 553 -10.99 12.05 0.39
CA ARG A 553 -10.28 12.62 1.54
C ARG A 553 -8.99 13.32 1.11
N TYR A 554 -8.17 12.70 0.27
CA TYR A 554 -6.94 13.31 -0.27
C TYR A 554 -7.25 14.52 -1.15
N PHE A 555 -8.37 14.50 -1.86
CA PHE A 555 -8.84 15.68 -2.57
C PHE A 555 -9.16 16.83 -1.61
N ILE A 556 -9.78 16.58 -0.45
CA ILE A 556 -10.22 17.64 0.47
C ILE A 556 -9.09 18.16 1.37
N PHE A 557 -8.31 17.25 1.96
CA PHE A 557 -7.34 17.58 3.00
C PHE A 557 -5.92 17.43 2.49
N LYS A 558 -5.00 18.27 2.96
CA LYS A 558 -3.58 17.99 2.76
C LYS A 558 -3.25 16.72 3.50
N THR A 559 -2.48 15.86 2.84
CA THR A 559 -1.69 14.88 3.56
C THR A 559 -0.83 15.63 4.54
N ILE A 560 -0.98 15.35 5.83
CA ILE A 560 0.04 15.73 6.82
C ILE A 560 1.16 14.74 6.53
N PRO A 561 2.25 15.12 5.82
CA PRO A 561 3.40 14.24 5.80
C PRO A 561 3.84 14.16 7.26
N GLY A 562 3.98 12.94 7.79
CA GLY A 562 4.28 12.71 9.21
C GLY A 562 5.24 13.78 9.73
N GLN A 563 4.81 14.56 10.73
CA GLN A 563 5.57 15.67 11.28
C GLN A 563 6.96 15.20 11.73
N ILE A 564 7.93 15.28 10.81
CA ILE A 564 9.33 15.48 11.13
C ILE A 564 9.57 16.97 10.93
N ASN A 565 9.18 17.73 11.97
CA ASN A 565 9.56 19.11 12.25
C ASN A 565 9.87 20.02 11.04
N SER A 566 8.84 20.55 10.39
CA SER A 566 8.93 21.81 9.65
C SER A 566 8.17 22.91 10.39
N THR A 567 8.66 23.30 11.57
CA THR A 567 8.34 24.62 12.10
C THR A 567 9.31 25.62 11.49
N SER A 568 8.73 26.60 10.81
CA SER A 568 9.34 27.86 10.41
C SER A 568 10.30 28.40 11.49
N ILE A 569 11.61 28.37 11.25
CA ILE A 569 12.58 29.10 12.09
C ILE A 569 13.56 29.84 11.20
N ASN A 570 13.56 31.16 11.43
CA ASN A 570 14.52 32.15 11.00
C ASN A 570 15.97 31.64 10.89
N ILE A 571 16.61 32.13 9.84
CA ILE A 571 18.05 32.11 9.59
C ILE A 571 18.82 32.45 10.88
N ASN A 572 19.53 31.46 11.46
CA ASN A 572 20.87 31.64 12.02
C ASN A 572 21.54 30.31 12.39
N LYS A 573 22.59 30.00 11.61
CA LYS A 573 23.73 29.10 11.86
C LYS A 573 23.61 28.10 13.04
N LYS A 574 23.26 26.85 12.73
CA LYS A 574 23.83 25.64 13.36
C LYS A 574 23.71 24.47 12.38
N LYS A 575 24.81 23.73 12.21
CA LYS A 575 24.93 22.56 11.31
C LYS A 575 23.87 21.51 11.69
N ASN A 576 22.90 21.27 10.82
CA ASN A 576 21.91 20.22 10.98
C ASN A 576 22.45 18.89 10.44
N LYS A 577 22.28 17.84 11.25
CA LYS A 577 22.50 16.44 10.90
C LYS A 577 21.17 15.93 10.33
N ILE A 578 21.15 15.50 9.07
CA ILE A 578 19.98 14.94 8.40
C ILE A 578 19.76 13.52 8.96
N ASN A 579 18.63 13.30 9.63
CA ASN A 579 18.16 11.97 10.01
C ASN A 579 17.54 11.32 8.76
N ILE A 580 18.32 10.48 8.08
CA ILE A 580 17.81 9.51 7.11
C ILE A 580 16.88 8.54 7.85
N GLY A 581 15.74 8.22 7.24
CA GLY A 581 14.66 7.39 7.81
C GLY A 581 15.14 6.26 8.71
N ARG A 582 14.94 6.44 10.01
CA ARG A 582 15.15 5.43 11.06
C ARG A 582 13.91 5.41 11.93
N ASN A 583 12.83 4.80 11.45
CA ASN A 583 11.74 4.40 12.36
C ASN A 583 11.38 2.91 12.26
N ASN A 584 11.76 2.18 11.22
CA ASN A 584 11.64 0.71 11.21
C ASN A 584 13.03 0.08 11.16
N SER A 585 13.55 -0.31 12.32
CA SER A 585 14.74 -1.15 12.41
C SER A 585 14.29 -2.61 12.30
N GLU A 586 14.16 -3.10 11.07
CA GLU A 586 13.65 -4.44 10.75
C GLU A 586 14.65 -5.52 11.16
N SER A 587 14.16 -6.50 11.92
CA SER A 587 14.83 -7.79 12.11
C SER A 587 14.84 -8.56 10.78
N MET A 588 15.86 -9.40 10.52
CA MET A 588 15.87 -10.29 9.32
C MET A 588 14.65 -11.22 9.27
N CYS A 589 13.98 -11.38 10.41
CA CYS A 589 12.81 -12.23 10.58
C CYS A 589 11.49 -11.54 10.17
N GLU A 590 11.48 -10.22 9.98
CA GLU A 590 10.25 -9.43 9.73
C GLU A 590 9.94 -9.26 8.23
N GLU A 591 10.88 -9.57 7.31
CA GLU A 591 10.68 -9.37 5.86
C GLU A 591 9.71 -10.37 5.19
N ILE A 592 9.18 -11.37 5.90
CA ILE A 592 8.28 -12.39 5.31
C ILE A 592 6.84 -11.88 5.13
N ASN A 593 6.45 -10.79 5.80
CA ASN A 593 5.07 -10.28 5.79
C ASN A 593 4.85 -9.02 4.93
N GLY A 594 5.82 -8.67 4.07
CA GLY A 594 5.89 -7.39 3.36
C GLY A 594 4.76 -7.01 2.38
N ASP A 595 3.73 -7.83 2.21
CA ASP A 595 2.56 -7.51 1.37
C ASP A 595 1.23 -7.38 2.17
N LEU A 596 1.17 -7.79 3.44
CA LEU A 596 -0.06 -7.76 4.24
C LEU A 596 -0.24 -6.46 5.04
N ASP A 597 0.84 -5.80 5.45
CA ASP A 597 0.76 -4.56 6.26
C ASP A 597 0.24 -3.35 5.46
N GLN A 598 0.09 -3.47 4.14
CA GLN A 598 -0.55 -2.42 3.34
C GLN A 598 -2.08 -2.49 3.33
N ILE A 599 -2.72 -3.55 3.86
CA ILE A 599 -4.19 -3.64 3.80
C ILE A 599 -4.85 -2.47 4.57
N ASP A 600 -4.24 -1.97 5.64
CA ASP A 600 -4.73 -0.84 6.44
C ASP A 600 -3.60 0.13 6.86
N GLU A 601 -2.97 0.79 5.89
CA GLU A 601 -2.05 1.94 6.11
C GLU A 601 -2.73 3.12 6.86
N TRP A 602 -4.04 3.06 7.03
CA TRP A 602 -4.86 4.06 7.69
C TRP A 602 -4.66 4.05 9.22
N ASP A 603 -4.16 2.96 9.82
CA ASP A 603 -3.95 2.86 11.26
C ASP A 603 -2.69 3.59 11.75
N GLU A 604 -1.63 3.67 10.94
CA GLU A 604 -0.38 4.35 11.34
C GLU A 604 -0.52 5.89 11.37
N GLN A 605 -1.30 6.47 10.47
CA GLN A 605 -1.55 7.93 10.45
C GLN A 605 -2.59 8.39 11.49
N ASN A 606 -3.37 7.47 12.07
CA ASN A 606 -4.49 7.77 12.97
C ASN A 606 -4.28 7.34 14.44
N THR A 607 -3.04 7.18 14.90
CA THR A 607 -2.75 7.20 16.35
C THR A 607 -3.28 8.47 17.07
N ASN A 608 -3.76 9.46 16.32
CA ASN A 608 -4.65 10.51 16.80
C ASN A 608 -6.14 10.16 16.64
N SER A 609 -6.64 9.21 17.45
CA SER A 609 -8.07 9.04 17.78
C SER A 609 -8.73 10.31 18.38
N ASN A 610 -7.94 11.37 18.56
CA ASN A 610 -8.35 12.70 18.96
C ASN A 610 -8.97 13.54 17.83
N ILE A 611 -8.77 13.25 16.55
CA ILE A 611 -9.22 14.14 15.46
C ILE A 611 -10.73 14.01 15.19
N SER A 612 -11.27 12.78 15.18
CA SER A 612 -12.69 12.50 14.90
C SER A 612 -13.63 13.12 15.94
N ASN A 613 -13.29 13.01 17.23
CA ASN A 613 -14.06 13.63 18.32
C ASN A 613 -13.85 15.15 18.42
N LYS A 614 -12.71 15.69 17.96
CA LYS A 614 -12.45 17.15 17.97
C LYS A 614 -13.12 17.90 16.82
N LEU A 615 -13.30 17.25 15.67
CA LEU A 615 -13.90 17.84 14.46
C LEU A 615 -15.41 18.04 14.55
N LEU A 616 -16.12 17.13 15.23
CA LEU A 616 -17.55 17.27 15.53
C LEU A 616 -17.80 18.33 16.63
N ASN A 617 -16.83 18.58 17.50
CA ASN A 617 -16.99 19.42 18.70
C ASN A 617 -16.59 20.90 18.51
N ASN A 618 -16.46 21.40 17.28
CA ASN A 618 -16.15 22.81 16.98
C ASN A 618 -14.85 23.36 17.65
N SER A 619 -13.88 22.54 18.05
CA SER A 619 -12.60 23.07 18.54
C SER A 619 -11.80 23.66 17.37
N HIS A 620 -11.52 24.96 17.43
CA HIS A 620 -10.86 25.79 16.40
C HIS A 620 -9.38 25.44 16.09
N GLU A 621 -9.04 24.18 15.84
CA GLU A 621 -7.78 23.85 15.15
C GLU A 621 -7.99 24.00 13.64
N LYS A 622 -7.13 24.77 12.96
CA LYS A 622 -7.20 24.99 11.51
C LYS A 622 -6.96 23.65 10.81
N LEU A 623 -8.00 23.13 10.16
CA LEU A 623 -7.84 22.03 9.19
C LEU A 623 -7.02 22.53 8.00
N ASP A 624 -5.96 21.81 7.66
CA ASP A 624 -5.17 22.07 6.46
C ASP A 624 -5.84 21.43 5.25
N TYR A 625 -6.58 22.24 4.50
CA TYR A 625 -7.22 21.85 3.24
C TYR A 625 -6.20 21.75 2.10
N SER A 626 -6.44 20.81 1.17
CA SER A 626 -5.61 20.65 -0.03
C SER A 626 -5.64 21.91 -0.89
N ASP A 627 -4.56 22.16 -1.64
CA ASP A 627 -4.50 23.33 -2.50
C ASP A 627 -5.54 23.26 -3.62
N LEU A 628 -5.81 22.06 -4.13
CA LEU A 628 -6.83 21.80 -5.15
C LEU A 628 -8.26 22.03 -4.62
N PHE A 629 -8.57 21.63 -3.38
CA PHE A 629 -9.87 21.91 -2.77
C PHE A 629 -10.04 23.40 -2.50
N MET A 630 -8.99 24.08 -2.04
CA MET A 630 -9.01 25.53 -1.87
C MET A 630 -9.15 26.26 -3.22
N GLY A 631 -8.51 25.76 -4.28
CA GLY A 631 -8.71 26.20 -5.66
C GLY A 631 -10.16 26.06 -6.10
N MET A 632 -10.77 24.88 -5.87
CA MET A 632 -12.20 24.66 -6.13
C MET A 632 -13.08 25.65 -5.37
N ILE A 633 -12.84 25.88 -4.07
CA ILE A 633 -13.61 26.86 -3.27
C ILE A 633 -13.47 28.28 -3.85
N LYS A 634 -12.25 28.68 -4.24
CA LYS A 634 -11.99 29.99 -4.88
C LYS A 634 -12.79 30.12 -6.18
N MET A 635 -12.77 29.10 -7.04
CA MET A 635 -13.51 29.07 -8.30
C MET A 635 -15.03 29.04 -8.10
N SER A 636 -15.52 28.31 -7.09
CA SER A 636 -16.95 28.27 -6.74
C SER A 636 -17.45 29.65 -6.31
N ARG A 637 -16.68 30.37 -5.48
CA ARG A 637 -16.99 31.76 -5.09
C ARG A 637 -17.00 32.72 -6.29
N GLN A 638 -16.28 32.40 -7.35
CA GLN A 638 -16.24 33.16 -8.60
C GLN A 638 -17.37 32.76 -9.59
N ASN A 639 -18.34 31.93 -9.17
CA ASN A 639 -19.42 31.40 -10.02
C ASN A 639 -18.97 30.43 -11.13
N SER A 640 -17.85 29.72 -10.96
CA SER A 640 -17.49 28.65 -11.92
C SER A 640 -18.53 27.53 -11.88
N SER A 641 -19.18 27.25 -13.01
CA SER A 641 -20.19 26.19 -13.11
C SER A 641 -19.61 24.81 -12.82
N LEU A 642 -18.38 24.56 -13.27
CA LEU A 642 -17.66 23.31 -13.03
C LEU A 642 -17.38 23.10 -11.54
N ALA A 643 -16.85 24.12 -10.87
CA ALA A 643 -16.48 24.02 -9.46
C ALA A 643 -17.73 23.88 -8.57
N LEU A 644 -18.81 24.60 -8.88
CA LEU A 644 -20.09 24.46 -8.19
C LEU A 644 -20.70 23.06 -8.38
N GLN A 645 -20.72 22.55 -9.62
CA GLN A 645 -21.23 21.20 -9.91
C GLN A 645 -20.42 20.12 -9.18
N LEU A 646 -19.09 20.18 -9.26
CA LEU A 646 -18.21 19.25 -8.56
C LEU A 646 -18.40 19.32 -7.04
N PHE A 647 -18.53 20.54 -6.49
CA PHE A 647 -18.76 20.70 -5.06
C PHE A 647 -20.10 20.09 -4.65
N SER A 648 -21.14 20.26 -5.47
CA SER A 648 -22.44 19.63 -5.25
C SER A 648 -22.37 18.10 -5.32
N ASN A 649 -21.64 17.55 -6.30
CA ASN A 649 -21.41 16.12 -6.44
C ASN A 649 -20.70 15.55 -5.20
N ILE A 650 -19.68 16.22 -4.68
CA ILE A 650 -18.97 15.77 -3.47
C ILE A 650 -19.90 15.71 -2.27
N ILE A 651 -20.74 16.74 -2.06
CA ILE A 651 -21.74 16.71 -0.99
C ILE A 651 -22.70 15.54 -1.18
N GLN A 652 -23.23 15.33 -2.38
CA GLN A 652 -24.13 14.22 -2.65
C GLN A 652 -23.48 12.86 -2.37
N ILE A 653 -22.23 12.67 -2.82
CA ILE A 653 -21.46 11.45 -2.59
C ILE A 653 -21.29 11.19 -1.09
N LEU A 654 -20.84 12.20 -0.33
CA LEU A 654 -20.58 12.07 1.10
C LEU A 654 -21.82 11.63 1.88
N PHE A 655 -22.99 12.15 1.52
CA PHE A 655 -24.25 11.78 2.16
C PHE A 655 -24.77 10.42 1.67
N GLU A 656 -24.68 10.11 0.38
CA GLU A 656 -25.12 8.82 -0.15
C GLU A 656 -24.29 7.67 0.40
N CYS A 657 -22.97 7.85 0.54
CA CYS A 657 -22.08 6.86 1.15
C CYS A 657 -22.44 6.53 2.61
N LEU A 658 -23.14 7.40 3.35
CA LEU A 658 -23.67 7.07 4.68
C LEU A 658 -24.67 5.91 4.66
N THR A 659 -25.31 5.67 3.52
CA THR A 659 -26.33 4.63 3.39
C THR A 659 -25.75 3.24 3.10
N PHE A 660 -24.43 3.15 2.83
CA PHE A 660 -23.74 1.89 2.56
C PHE A 660 -23.49 1.11 3.87
N PRO A 661 -23.55 -0.23 3.89
CA PRO A 661 -23.45 -1.03 5.11
C PRO A 661 -22.05 -1.06 5.75
N ASP A 662 -21.02 -0.47 5.15
CA ASP A 662 -19.67 -0.46 5.74
C ASP A 662 -19.53 0.55 6.88
N ALA A 663 -19.80 0.09 8.12
CA ALA A 663 -19.72 0.90 9.33
C ALA A 663 -18.32 1.47 9.60
N TYR A 664 -17.26 0.78 9.16
CA TYR A 664 -15.89 1.24 9.31
C TYR A 664 -15.66 2.52 8.50
N CYS A 665 -16.18 2.54 7.28
CA CYS A 665 -16.07 3.70 6.42
C CYS A 665 -16.80 4.91 7.02
N ILE A 666 -18.04 4.71 7.51
CA ILE A 666 -18.88 5.76 8.10
C ILE A 666 -18.18 6.49 9.24
N ASN A 667 -17.58 5.75 10.17
CA ASN A 667 -16.85 6.35 11.29
C ASN A 667 -15.71 7.28 10.82
N ARG A 668 -15.14 7.04 9.65
CA ARG A 668 -14.00 7.79 9.13
C ARG A 668 -14.40 9.06 8.37
N PHE A 669 -15.57 9.09 7.74
CA PHE A 669 -16.01 10.28 6.99
C PHE A 669 -17.05 11.14 7.71
N LEU A 670 -17.72 10.66 8.76
CA LEU A 670 -18.62 11.48 9.59
C LEU A 670 -18.00 12.83 10.02
N PRO A 671 -16.72 12.90 10.45
CA PRO A 671 -16.08 14.16 10.83
C PRO A 671 -15.86 15.13 9.66
N ILE A 672 -15.91 14.63 8.41
CA ILE A 672 -15.65 15.39 7.18
C ILE A 672 -16.92 16.10 6.69
N ILE A 673 -18.09 15.48 6.88
CA ILE A 673 -19.37 15.97 6.32
C ILE A 673 -19.71 17.38 6.83
N LEU A 674 -19.63 17.60 8.14
CA LEU A 674 -20.08 18.86 8.74
C LEU A 674 -19.23 20.08 8.28
N PRO A 675 -17.89 20.07 8.35
CA PRO A 675 -17.06 21.18 7.86
C PRO A 675 -17.33 21.52 6.38
N ILE A 676 -17.45 20.50 5.53
CA ILE A 676 -17.63 20.70 4.08
C ILE A 676 -19.03 21.24 3.78
N THR A 677 -20.04 20.74 4.49
CA THR A 677 -21.43 21.22 4.33
C THR A 677 -21.57 22.68 4.75
N LYS A 678 -20.83 23.13 5.77
CA LYS A 678 -20.76 24.55 6.13
C LYS A 678 -20.20 25.39 4.98
N PHE A 679 -19.06 25.01 4.41
CA PHE A 679 -18.50 25.70 3.24
C PHE A 679 -19.47 25.73 2.06
N TYR A 680 -20.14 24.63 1.79
CA TYR A 680 -21.10 24.50 0.71
C TYR A 680 -22.27 25.47 0.90
N THR A 681 -22.84 25.49 2.10
CA THR A 681 -23.97 26.37 2.45
C THR A 681 -23.55 27.83 2.35
N ASP A 682 -22.42 28.23 2.94
CA ASP A 682 -21.88 29.60 2.90
C ASP A 682 -21.65 30.14 1.48
N ILE A 683 -21.29 29.27 0.53
CA ILE A 683 -21.07 29.64 -0.87
C ILE A 683 -22.41 29.76 -1.59
N ILE A 684 -23.29 28.77 -1.47
CA ILE A 684 -24.55 28.71 -2.22
C ILE A 684 -25.54 29.79 -1.81
N GLU A 685 -25.54 30.20 -0.54
CA GLU A 685 -26.36 31.33 -0.08
C GLU A 685 -26.13 32.63 -0.87
N LYS A 686 -24.97 32.75 -1.53
CA LYS A 686 -24.58 33.95 -2.29
C LYS A 686 -24.90 33.84 -3.79
N HIS A 687 -25.48 32.72 -4.25
CA HIS A 687 -25.71 32.43 -5.66
C HIS A 687 -27.22 32.32 -6.00
N VAL A 688 -27.61 32.73 -7.20
CA VAL A 688 -29.03 33.01 -7.57
C VAL A 688 -29.87 31.75 -7.86
N ASN A 689 -29.25 30.60 -8.20
CA ASN A 689 -29.95 29.37 -8.64
C ASN A 689 -29.72 28.16 -7.71
N ILE A 690 -30.13 28.33 -6.46
CA ILE A 690 -29.91 27.38 -5.35
C ILE A 690 -30.66 26.04 -5.55
N SER A 691 -31.90 26.09 -6.05
CA SER A 691 -32.80 24.92 -6.15
C SER A 691 -32.42 23.91 -7.23
N SER A 692 -31.46 24.23 -8.10
CA SER A 692 -31.04 23.36 -9.22
C SER A 692 -29.84 22.47 -8.89
N LEU A 693 -29.15 22.71 -7.77
CA LEU A 693 -27.85 22.11 -7.51
C LEU A 693 -27.93 20.84 -6.66
N ILE A 694 -28.77 20.78 -5.61
CA ILE A 694 -28.95 19.59 -4.77
C ILE A 694 -30.37 19.51 -4.20
N ASP A 695 -30.91 18.28 -4.12
CA ASP A 695 -32.11 17.96 -3.34
C ASP A 695 -31.77 17.80 -1.84
N ILE A 696 -32.05 18.85 -1.05
CA ILE A 696 -31.84 18.85 0.41
C ILE A 696 -32.68 17.77 1.11
N LYS A 697 -33.86 17.42 0.57
CA LYS A 697 -34.69 16.35 1.15
C LYS A 697 -33.97 15.01 1.03
N PHE A 698 -33.40 14.74 -0.14
CA PHE A 698 -32.63 13.52 -0.38
C PHE A 698 -31.43 13.41 0.57
N LEU A 699 -30.63 14.48 0.72
CA LEU A 699 -29.49 14.45 1.64
C LEU A 699 -29.93 14.17 3.09
N PHE A 700 -30.99 14.83 3.56
CA PHE A 700 -31.47 14.61 4.92
C PHE A 700 -32.07 13.21 5.11
N GLN A 701 -32.71 12.65 4.09
CA GLN A 701 -33.14 11.25 4.07
C GLN A 701 -31.96 10.27 4.17
N CYS A 702 -30.83 10.55 3.51
CA CYS A 702 -29.63 9.72 3.62
C CYS A 702 -29.12 9.64 5.06
N LEU A 703 -29.12 10.75 5.81
CA LEU A 703 -28.74 10.74 7.23
C LEU A 703 -29.65 9.86 8.09
N LEU A 704 -30.97 9.93 7.86
CA LEU A 704 -31.93 9.12 8.62
C LEU A 704 -31.84 7.63 8.25
N LYS A 705 -31.67 7.31 6.97
CA LYS A 705 -31.43 5.93 6.51
C LYS A 705 -30.14 5.35 7.07
N ALA A 706 -29.09 6.17 7.16
CA ALA A 706 -27.83 5.75 7.77
C ALA A 706 -27.99 5.43 9.26
N LEU A 707 -28.76 6.26 9.99
CA LEU A 707 -29.06 5.99 11.39
C LEU A 707 -29.82 4.67 11.58
N GLU A 708 -30.84 4.42 10.75
CA GLU A 708 -31.60 3.17 10.76
C GLU A 708 -30.68 1.96 10.50
N ARG A 709 -29.80 2.08 9.51
CA ARG A 709 -28.92 0.99 9.07
C ARG A 709 -27.79 0.67 10.07
N HIS A 710 -27.22 1.68 10.71
CA HIS A 710 -26.04 1.55 11.57
C HIS A 710 -26.34 1.64 13.07
N ASN A 711 -27.61 1.55 13.45
CA ASN A 711 -28.07 1.70 14.83
C ASN A 711 -27.33 0.79 15.83
N GLU A 712 -26.94 -0.41 15.39
CA GLU A 712 -26.22 -1.39 16.22
C GLU A 712 -24.81 -0.93 16.66
N ASN A 713 -24.18 -0.02 15.92
CA ASN A 713 -22.87 0.50 16.26
C ASN A 713 -23.00 1.80 17.07
N GLU A 714 -22.85 1.69 18.40
CA GLU A 714 -23.01 2.81 19.34
C GLU A 714 -22.12 4.02 19.01
N SER A 715 -20.89 3.78 18.53
CA SER A 715 -19.95 4.85 18.14
C SER A 715 -20.44 5.64 16.93
N VAL A 716 -20.89 4.93 15.88
CA VAL A 716 -21.44 5.53 14.65
C VAL A 716 -22.74 6.27 14.98
N ASN A 717 -23.61 5.64 15.75
CA ASN A 717 -24.92 6.16 16.13
C ASN A 717 -24.81 7.50 16.88
N THR A 718 -23.93 7.57 17.89
CA THR A 718 -23.71 8.80 18.67
C THR A 718 -23.25 9.96 17.77
N ASN A 719 -22.33 9.68 16.84
CA ASN A 719 -21.80 10.68 15.91
C ASN A 719 -22.83 11.08 14.85
N LEU A 720 -23.63 10.13 14.35
CA LEU A 720 -24.74 10.40 13.41
C LEU A 720 -25.83 11.27 14.03
N ILE A 721 -26.24 11.00 15.27
CA ILE A 721 -27.23 11.83 15.98
C ILE A 721 -26.71 13.26 16.14
N SER A 722 -25.43 13.41 16.50
CA SER A 722 -24.80 14.74 16.59
C SER A 722 -24.81 15.45 15.23
N LEU A 723 -24.40 14.75 14.16
CA LEU A 723 -24.38 15.28 12.79
C LEU A 723 -25.78 15.69 12.31
N ILE A 724 -26.81 14.85 12.52
CA ILE A 724 -28.20 15.15 12.15
C ILE A 724 -28.65 16.44 12.81
N GLY A 725 -28.37 16.61 14.11
CA GLY A 725 -28.73 17.84 14.82
C GLY A 725 -28.01 19.06 14.25
N HIS A 726 -26.71 18.94 13.98
CA HIS A 726 -25.91 20.04 13.41
C HIS A 726 -26.38 20.46 12.01
N ILE A 727 -26.71 19.48 11.16
CA ILE A 727 -27.19 19.72 9.81
C ILE A 727 -28.61 20.30 9.83
N TYR A 728 -29.47 19.84 10.74
CA TYR A 728 -30.80 20.43 10.91
C TYR A 728 -30.69 21.90 11.31
N GLU A 729 -29.87 22.25 12.31
CA GLU A 729 -29.66 23.65 12.70
C GLU A 729 -29.11 24.52 11.55
N LEU A 730 -28.14 23.99 10.79
CA LEU A 730 -27.51 24.69 9.67
C LEU A 730 -28.51 25.05 8.57
N TRP A 731 -29.39 24.11 8.20
CA TRP A 731 -30.32 24.27 7.08
C TRP A 731 -31.71 24.77 7.49
N TYR A 732 -32.03 24.83 8.79
CA TYR A 732 -33.37 25.13 9.29
C TYR A 732 -33.94 26.44 8.74
N ASN A 733 -33.14 27.51 8.70
CA ASN A 733 -33.61 28.85 8.29
C ASN A 733 -34.12 28.89 6.84
N GLN A 734 -33.54 28.08 5.95
CA GLN A 734 -33.85 28.09 4.52
C GLN A 734 -34.74 26.92 4.11
N TYR A 735 -34.54 25.75 4.73
CA TYR A 735 -35.16 24.50 4.31
C TYR A 735 -36.00 23.85 5.40
N GLY A 736 -36.32 24.54 6.49
CA GLY A 736 -37.03 23.99 7.65
C GLY A 736 -38.29 23.19 7.28
N GLN A 737 -39.13 23.69 6.37
CA GLN A 737 -40.33 22.98 5.89
C GLN A 737 -40.00 21.65 5.19
N GLN A 738 -38.91 21.60 4.42
CA GLN A 738 -38.48 20.39 3.71
C GLN A 738 -37.88 19.37 4.67
N LEU A 739 -37.09 19.82 5.65
CA LEU A 739 -36.50 18.97 6.69
C LEU A 739 -37.59 18.37 7.58
N ASP A 740 -38.55 19.19 7.99
CA ASP A 740 -39.71 18.75 8.78
C ASP A 740 -40.52 17.69 8.05
N TYR A 741 -40.78 17.91 6.76
CA TYR A 741 -41.46 16.93 5.91
C TYR A 741 -40.74 15.58 5.91
N VAL A 742 -39.41 15.57 5.78
CA VAL A 742 -38.62 14.33 5.83
C VAL A 742 -38.67 13.66 7.21
N LEU A 743 -38.55 14.42 8.29
CA LEU A 743 -38.70 13.89 9.67
C LEU A 743 -40.06 13.22 9.87
N HIS A 744 -41.13 13.88 9.40
CA HIS A 744 -42.49 13.36 9.47
C HIS A 744 -42.71 12.08 8.66
N GLN A 745 -42.08 11.97 7.49
CA GLN A 745 -42.21 10.79 6.63
C GLN A 745 -41.42 9.60 7.14
N THR A 746 -40.26 9.84 7.76
CA THR A 746 -39.29 8.78 8.05
C THR A 746 -39.42 8.27 9.49
N ILE A 747 -39.80 9.13 10.45
CA ILE A 747 -39.88 8.77 11.87
C ILE A 747 -41.32 8.38 12.24
N PRO A 748 -41.59 7.11 12.58
CA PRO A 748 -42.90 6.73 13.07
C PRO A 748 -43.17 7.40 14.44
N GLN A 749 -44.34 8.03 14.60
CA GLN A 749 -44.79 8.65 15.86
C GLN A 749 -43.83 9.72 16.43
N ILE A 750 -43.35 10.65 15.60
CA ILE A 750 -42.49 11.76 16.02
C ILE A 750 -43.14 12.63 17.12
N ASN A 751 -42.36 12.99 18.16
CA ASN A 751 -42.81 13.89 19.21
C ASN A 751 -42.83 15.36 18.73
N MET A 752 -44.02 15.82 18.32
CA MET A 752 -44.21 17.16 17.76
C MET A 752 -44.03 18.29 18.77
N GLU A 753 -44.33 18.07 20.04
CA GLU A 753 -44.15 19.09 21.08
C GLU A 753 -42.67 19.38 21.31
N LEU A 754 -41.85 18.32 21.36
CA LEU A 754 -40.40 18.44 21.48
C LEU A 754 -39.79 19.14 20.27
N LEU A 755 -40.20 18.75 19.06
CA LEU A 755 -39.73 19.37 17.81
C LEU A 755 -40.10 20.86 17.75
N ASN A 756 -41.35 21.23 18.06
CA ASN A 756 -41.80 22.62 18.04
C ASN A 756 -41.12 23.48 19.13
N THR A 757 -40.84 22.91 20.30
CA THR A 757 -40.08 23.58 21.37
C THR A 757 -38.64 23.86 20.93
N TYR A 758 -38.02 22.91 20.22
CA TYR A 758 -36.67 23.09 19.69
C TYR A 758 -36.63 24.14 18.56
N LYS A 759 -37.60 24.11 17.64
CA LYS A 759 -37.76 25.10 16.56
C LYS A 759 -37.89 26.54 17.06
N THR A 760 -38.73 26.75 18.08
CA THR A 760 -38.93 28.08 18.67
C THR A 760 -37.65 28.63 19.27
N ARG A 761 -36.82 27.79 19.92
CA ARG A 761 -35.49 28.19 20.41
C ARG A 761 -34.51 28.55 19.30
N LEU A 762 -34.52 27.81 18.19
CA LEU A 762 -33.65 28.12 17.04
C LEU A 762 -33.97 29.49 16.43
N LEU A 763 -35.25 29.82 16.28
CA LEU A 763 -35.69 31.13 15.78
C LEU A 763 -35.25 32.26 16.71
N THR A 764 -35.42 32.10 18.04
CA THR A 764 -35.01 33.12 19.02
C THR A 764 -33.50 33.37 19.06
N ASN A 765 -32.68 32.36 18.76
CA ASN A 765 -31.23 32.51 18.73
C ASN A 765 -30.73 33.22 17.46
N ASN A 766 -31.40 33.02 16.32
CA ASN A 766 -31.02 33.64 15.05
C ASN A 766 -31.42 35.12 14.98
N ASP A 767 -32.58 35.50 15.53
CA ASP A 767 -33.03 36.89 15.61
C ASP A 767 -32.11 37.76 16.50
N ASN A 768 -31.47 37.14 17.50
CA ASN A 768 -30.49 37.80 18.37
C ASN A 768 -29.09 37.96 17.73
N ASN A 769 -28.72 37.09 16.78
CA ASN A 769 -27.45 37.20 16.06
C ASN A 769 -27.50 38.24 14.93
N ASN A 770 -28.64 38.39 14.24
CA ASN A 770 -28.78 39.39 13.15
C ASN A 770 -28.94 40.83 13.65
N ASN A 771 -29.41 41.04 14.89
CA ASN A 771 -29.63 42.38 15.46
C ASN A 771 -28.40 42.98 16.19
N ASN A 772 -27.27 42.27 16.26
CA ASN A 772 -26.14 42.65 17.13
C ASN A 772 -24.99 43.44 16.46
N ASN A 773 -25.24 44.12 15.33
CA ASN A 773 -24.28 45.10 14.80
C ASN A 773 -24.33 46.47 15.50
N ASN A 774 -25.19 46.68 16.51
CA ASN A 774 -25.22 47.93 17.28
C ASN A 774 -25.27 47.70 18.80
N ASN A 775 -24.13 47.98 19.45
CA ASN A 775 -23.92 48.41 20.84
C ASN A 775 -24.20 47.46 22.04
N ARG A 776 -23.07 47.07 22.68
CA ARG A 776 -22.81 46.99 24.14
C ARG A 776 -23.88 46.36 25.05
N LYS A 777 -23.68 45.09 25.46
CA LYS A 777 -23.89 44.59 26.84
C LYS A 777 -23.27 43.20 27.04
N SER A 778 -21.96 43.19 27.27
CA SER A 778 -21.16 42.03 27.68
C SER A 778 -21.29 41.81 29.20
N GLN A 779 -22.17 40.89 29.63
CA GLN A 779 -21.99 40.05 30.85
C GLN A 779 -23.18 39.10 31.20
N GLN A 780 -24.29 39.10 30.44
CA GLN A 780 -25.39 38.11 30.62
C GLN A 780 -25.72 37.27 29.35
N GLN A 781 -24.97 37.43 28.25
CA GLN A 781 -25.29 36.80 26.96
C GLN A 781 -24.73 35.38 26.75
N GLN A 782 -24.13 34.74 27.76
CA GLN A 782 -23.58 33.37 27.61
C GLN A 782 -24.62 32.24 27.76
N GLN A 783 -25.90 32.53 28.01
CA GLN A 783 -26.93 31.52 28.29
C GLN A 783 -27.89 31.17 27.13
N GLN A 784 -27.65 31.63 25.90
CA GLN A 784 -28.55 31.38 24.76
C GLN A 784 -27.89 30.69 23.56
N GLN A 785 -26.85 29.87 23.76
CA GLN A 785 -26.39 28.96 22.72
C GLN A 785 -26.81 27.54 23.10
N ILE A 786 -27.54 26.87 22.20
CA ILE A 786 -27.90 25.45 22.37
C ILE A 786 -26.60 24.68 22.53
N THR A 787 -26.44 24.02 23.68
CA THR A 787 -25.23 23.24 23.95
C THR A 787 -25.23 21.98 23.10
N GLU A 788 -24.04 21.46 22.75
CA GLU A 788 -23.92 20.21 21.98
C GLU A 788 -24.65 19.04 22.67
N ARG A 789 -24.56 18.99 24.01
CA ARG A 789 -25.27 18.00 24.83
C ARG A 789 -26.78 18.12 24.66
N GLU A 790 -27.32 19.34 24.75
CA GLU A 790 -28.75 19.60 24.58
C GLU A 790 -29.24 19.27 23.17
N ARG A 791 -28.48 19.61 22.13
CA ARG A 791 -28.77 19.24 20.74
C ARG A 791 -28.85 17.73 20.58
N ARG A 792 -27.82 17.02 21.02
CA ARG A 792 -27.73 15.55 20.92
C ARG A 792 -28.85 14.86 21.68
N ASP A 793 -29.14 15.30 22.90
CA ASP A 793 -30.19 14.71 23.74
C ASP A 793 -31.59 14.96 23.12
N THR A 794 -31.81 16.14 22.52
CA THR A 794 -33.06 16.47 21.82
C THR A 794 -33.27 15.57 20.60
N PHE A 795 -32.25 15.47 19.72
CA PHE A 795 -32.35 14.63 18.53
C PHE A 795 -32.39 13.14 18.85
N LYS A 796 -31.66 12.67 19.87
CA LYS A 796 -31.77 11.30 20.37
C LYS A 796 -33.21 10.99 20.76
N ASN A 797 -33.87 11.88 21.48
CA ASN A 797 -35.26 11.70 21.88
C ASN A 797 -36.26 11.76 20.71
N LEU A 798 -36.01 12.59 19.70
CA LEU A 798 -36.81 12.64 18.48
C LEU A 798 -36.66 11.37 17.63
N LEU A 799 -35.46 10.78 17.63
CA LEU A 799 -35.10 9.63 16.80
C LEU A 799 -35.30 8.27 17.50
N ASN A 800 -35.67 8.27 18.79
CA ASN A 800 -35.96 7.07 19.59
C ASN A 800 -36.82 6.00 18.87
N PRO A 801 -37.87 6.35 18.10
CA PRO A 801 -38.68 5.35 17.38
C PRO A 801 -37.88 4.54 16.34
N ILE A 802 -36.89 5.16 15.70
CA ILE A 802 -35.97 4.47 14.77
C ILE A 802 -34.95 3.64 15.58
N LEU A 803 -34.41 4.21 16.66
CA LEU A 803 -33.39 3.58 17.50
C LEU A 803 -33.90 2.34 18.26
N LEU A 804 -35.19 2.29 18.58
CA LEU A 804 -35.82 1.18 19.30
C LEU A 804 -36.41 0.10 18.37
N SER A 805 -36.31 0.27 17.04
CA SER A 805 -36.79 -0.72 16.09
C SER A 805 -35.91 -1.99 16.13
N PRO A 806 -36.48 -3.19 16.37
CA PRO A 806 -35.69 -4.40 16.55
C PRO A 806 -35.29 -5.02 15.20
N MET A 807 -34.03 -4.90 14.80
CA MET A 807 -33.41 -5.85 13.85
C MET A 807 -33.27 -7.26 14.44
N SER A 808 -33.40 -7.40 15.76
CA SER A 808 -33.33 -8.66 16.52
C SER A 808 -34.53 -9.61 16.33
N SER A 809 -35.52 -9.25 15.52
CA SER A 809 -36.63 -10.15 15.18
C SER A 809 -36.26 -11.24 14.15
N ARG A 810 -35.11 -11.14 13.46
CA ARG A 810 -34.66 -12.17 12.50
C ARG A 810 -33.77 -13.27 13.09
N THR A 811 -33.16 -13.08 14.26
CA THR A 811 -32.17 -14.03 14.81
C THR A 811 -32.70 -14.99 15.87
N ARG A 812 -33.95 -14.83 16.37
CA ARG A 812 -34.46 -15.68 17.45
C ARG A 812 -35.16 -16.98 17.02
N ASP A 813 -35.58 -17.13 15.77
CA ASP A 813 -36.41 -18.29 15.37
C ASP A 813 -35.66 -19.38 14.58
N GLY A 814 -34.32 -19.29 14.44
CA GLY A 814 -33.53 -20.25 13.64
C GLY A 814 -32.62 -21.22 14.41
N LEU A 815 -32.44 -21.04 15.73
CA LEU A 815 -31.38 -21.74 16.49
C LEU A 815 -31.85 -22.90 17.38
N ASN A 816 -33.10 -23.35 17.21
CA ASN A 816 -33.61 -24.55 17.88
C ASN A 816 -34.09 -25.59 16.85
N SER A 817 -33.18 -26.37 16.25
CA SER A 817 -33.41 -27.79 15.90
C SER A 817 -32.35 -28.44 14.98
N ILE A 818 -31.04 -28.35 15.23
CA ILE A 818 -30.11 -29.33 14.63
C ILE A 818 -29.04 -29.76 15.65
N ASN A 819 -29.22 -30.97 16.19
CA ASN A 819 -28.21 -31.70 16.96
C ASN A 819 -26.98 -31.99 16.08
N PRO A 820 -25.75 -31.59 16.46
CA PRO A 820 -24.55 -31.97 15.77
C PRO A 820 -23.99 -33.26 16.39
N PHE A 821 -24.64 -34.39 16.15
CA PHE A 821 -24.05 -35.72 16.31
C PHE A 821 -24.70 -36.65 15.28
N ASN A 822 -24.19 -36.58 14.04
CA ASN A 822 -24.11 -37.65 13.05
C ASN A 822 -23.71 -37.05 11.69
N ILE A 823 -22.41 -37.05 11.40
CA ILE A 823 -21.72 -37.52 10.17
C ILE A 823 -20.23 -37.53 10.50
#